data_AF-A0A7W1PRP6-F1
#
_entry.id   AF-A0A7W1PRP6-F1
#
_cell.length_a   1.000
_cell.length_b   1.000
_cell.length_c   1.000
_cell.angle_alpha   90.00
_cell.angle_beta   90.00
_cell.angle_gamma   90.00
#
_symmetry.space_group_name_H-M   'P 1'
#
loop_
_entity.id
_entity.type
_entity.pdbx_description
1 polymer ?
#
loop_
_entity_poly.entity_id
_entity_poly.type
_entity_poly.pdbx_seq_one_letter_code
_entity_poly.pdbx_strand_id
1 'polypeptide(L)'
;MKKPNHLKPRHIFALLILFCINLQSVNAQHETIVSEKWKSTEGTQNFFYQSVTRIDPFSNVYIAGATINGLGKYDILLAKYSPDGTLIWVYQHDEGHGGNDVATAIYLDQNQNVYVTGSSYQGQADSNMIITLKVDFNGVFDWSELYSGSSPGMAGGVGISGDNQGHIYVCGTVFNGIDYDLTSIKYSTSGSFYWAKKIDNGGKNDIGHRIIYNEDNNGPTVSGITIDFPAWSYMVLNYDSDGEIVDDYISDPNQIDIDKLTDITRDNSGNFYLTGGMPSQNHGYSFFTIKLNRYLNVLWTASWEAPGSDYNMPNTIRVDPAGNVVVGGFSNFPGQGKSFALVKYNSSGQKQWDRHFKDGGDAEITALLIDQSSIIVTGISNNNYRTVKYDSIGEYTWSIEYAGQGIDKPSGVAIDNAGKIVVSGQSATASPGEYSYVTVMYDELIHPSVFINGSDSLPLFAANEIIVKFDPSIVKLPKINTRGAQFFDLYDILDSSFVDNMSLQTGIDFASQKAIKIFPEMTSTDTTTTSRLGNSIKIPEFWSVFRITLPPNTNIGPVLTALNNKNLRSGFFPQIRYAEPSWALKLTSTPNDEHYEDKQLGLFYNPNYPQYEYAHINAEPAWALGAVGDPKTKVGVFDTGINFRHEDFRIDPNAQFSPNLFDYTQIRAGRDYTKPGFPVSSFAGQPDNHGHGTPVAGIIGAVRNNEIGVAGVAGGDYEHSTGVSLYDMNCLALQLRLTDVSAAYYAGVIDYKLDIMNHSWCVSFNFNPTMYSFTDTSLNLLKDMVRFASENEILQVYARGNVVGDTISYPSSFYPDWQTGDDWVLSVGGSGNDGEKNFFSSYGRQLDVIGPFTPELHYTTHRSVSNNEYQVFGGTSGAAPMVSGVAALLMGYHRGPLAPEDIERLIKYSATDKDVPGYDINTGWGLLNAGAAIELIKYPDYRVVHYDVEPNLSSHEGTDFFIDTLVADYGVHAMGPITLN
;
A
#
# COMPACT_ATOMS: atom_id res chain seq x y z
N MET A 1 -30.16 40.31 -73.77
CA MET A 1 -31.50 40.02 -73.21
C MET A 1 -31.60 38.51 -73.00
N LYS A 2 -31.88 38.08 -71.74
CA LYS A 2 -32.15 36.72 -71.23
C LYS A 2 -30.97 35.72 -71.35
N LYS A 3 -30.50 35.00 -70.33
CA LYS A 3 -30.68 34.84 -68.86
C LYS A 3 -29.33 34.23 -68.35
N PRO A 4 -28.99 34.30 -67.06
CA PRO A 4 -27.59 34.44 -66.63
C PRO A 4 -26.82 33.13 -66.44
N ASN A 5 -25.65 33.10 -67.09
CA ASN A 5 -24.32 32.68 -66.63
C ASN A 5 -24.18 31.50 -65.66
N HIS A 6 -23.94 30.33 -66.27
CA HIS A 6 -22.91 29.41 -65.80
C HIS A 6 -21.52 29.95 -66.17
N LEU A 7 -20.62 30.13 -65.20
CA LEU A 7 -19.17 29.83 -65.24
C LEU A 7 -18.45 30.44 -64.01
N LYS A 8 -17.62 29.58 -63.40
CA LYS A 8 -16.68 29.71 -62.25
C LYS A 8 -15.82 31.00 -62.28
N PRO A 9 -15.20 31.50 -61.17
CA PRO A 9 -14.30 30.69 -60.31
C PRO A 9 -14.01 31.11 -58.85
N ARG A 10 -13.38 30.16 -58.13
CA ARG A 10 -12.46 30.31 -56.98
C ARG A 10 -13.04 30.62 -55.58
N HIS A 11 -12.52 29.81 -54.65
CA HIS A 11 -12.52 29.89 -53.18
C HIS A 11 -13.44 28.90 -52.46
N ILE A 12 -12.85 28.31 -51.42
CA ILE A 12 -13.39 27.39 -50.41
C ILE A 12 -13.35 25.91 -50.83
N PHE A 13 -12.16 25.33 -50.67
CA PHE A 13 -11.99 23.89 -50.42
C PHE A 13 -10.92 23.76 -49.32
N ALA A 14 -11.35 23.56 -48.08
CA ALA A 14 -10.52 23.07 -46.98
C ALA A 14 -11.43 22.53 -45.85
N LEU A 15 -11.30 21.23 -45.64
CA LEU A 15 -11.57 20.45 -44.42
C LEU A 15 -13.00 20.35 -43.87
N LEU A 16 -13.64 19.24 -44.24
CA LEU A 16 -14.65 18.53 -43.45
C LEU A 16 -14.10 17.11 -43.21
N ILE A 17 -13.21 16.98 -42.21
CA ILE A 17 -13.02 15.74 -41.46
C ILE A 17 -13.27 16.17 -40.02
N LEU A 18 -14.37 15.65 -39.45
CA LEU A 18 -14.69 15.81 -38.03
C LEU A 18 -13.51 15.29 -37.21
N PHE A 19 -12.72 16.22 -36.69
CA PHE A 19 -11.91 15.99 -35.51
C PHE A 19 -12.91 15.96 -34.34
N CYS A 20 -13.33 14.77 -33.93
CA CYS A 20 -13.79 14.57 -32.56
C CYS A 20 -12.57 14.81 -31.67
N ILE A 21 -12.33 16.06 -31.31
CA ILE A 21 -11.50 16.38 -30.17
C ILE A 21 -12.26 15.81 -28.98
N ASN A 22 -11.87 14.61 -28.55
CA ASN A 22 -12.00 14.22 -27.16
C ASN A 22 -11.23 15.29 -26.38
N LEU A 23 -11.94 16.33 -25.95
CA LEU A 23 -11.61 17.05 -24.74
C LEU A 23 -11.85 16.03 -23.61
N GLN A 24 -10.93 15.08 -23.45
CA GLN A 24 -10.62 14.64 -22.12
C GLN A 24 -10.09 15.90 -21.44
N SER A 25 -10.97 16.56 -20.69
CA SER A 25 -10.50 17.31 -19.53
C SER A 25 -9.56 16.36 -18.81
N VAL A 26 -8.27 16.68 -18.80
CA VAL A 26 -7.36 16.13 -17.80
C VAL A 26 -8.03 16.51 -16.49
N ASN A 27 -8.80 15.59 -15.91
CA ASN A 27 -9.29 15.77 -14.56
C ASN A 27 -8.04 15.99 -13.74
N ALA A 28 -7.90 17.16 -13.13
CA ALA A 28 -6.87 17.39 -12.14
C ALA A 28 -7.01 16.23 -11.14
N GLN A 29 -6.00 15.37 -11.07
CA GLN A 29 -5.95 14.38 -10.00
C GLN A 29 -5.88 15.20 -8.71
N HIS A 30 -6.87 15.06 -7.84
CA HIS A 30 -6.82 15.66 -6.51
C HIS A 30 -6.29 14.60 -5.55
N GLU A 31 -5.29 14.97 -4.76
CA GLU A 31 -4.84 14.20 -3.61
C GLU A 31 -5.92 14.31 -2.53
N THR A 32 -6.47 13.19 -2.06
CA THR A 32 -7.43 13.18 -0.95
C THR A 32 -6.72 12.74 0.31
N ILE A 33 -6.60 13.66 1.27
CA ILE A 33 -5.92 13.43 2.54
C ILE A 33 -6.97 13.26 3.63
N VAL A 34 -6.89 12.16 4.37
CA VAL A 34 -7.80 11.86 5.48
C VAL A 34 -7.02 11.94 6.79
N SER A 35 -7.56 12.62 7.79
CA SER A 35 -6.90 12.77 9.09
C SER A 35 -7.84 12.42 10.22
N GLU A 36 -7.35 11.64 11.18
CA GLU A 36 -7.92 11.57 12.53
C GLU A 36 -7.84 12.97 13.17
N LYS A 37 -8.97 13.48 13.67
CA LYS A 37 -9.07 14.78 14.36
C LYS A 37 -9.05 14.64 15.86
N TRP A 38 -9.75 13.64 16.36
CA TRP A 38 -9.73 13.25 17.75
C TRP A 38 -10.18 11.80 17.88
N LYS A 39 -9.78 11.22 19.00
CA LYS A 39 -10.19 9.92 19.46
C LYS A 39 -10.51 10.02 20.95
N SER A 40 -11.61 9.39 21.35
CA SER A 40 -12.03 9.31 22.73
C SER A 40 -12.39 7.87 23.09
N THR A 41 -12.11 7.49 24.33
CA THR A 41 -12.30 6.12 24.84
C THR A 41 -13.11 6.16 26.12
N GLU A 42 -14.14 5.33 26.21
CA GLU A 42 -14.99 5.24 27.42
C GLU A 42 -15.39 3.80 27.71
N GLY A 43 -15.60 3.53 29.01
CA GLY A 43 -16.03 2.23 29.50
C GLY A 43 -15.00 1.11 29.37
N THR A 44 -15.26 0.05 30.12
CA THR A 44 -14.45 -1.18 30.14
C THR A 44 -15.38 -2.37 29.98
N GLN A 45 -15.01 -3.36 29.17
CA GLN A 45 -15.83 -4.52 28.83
C GLN A 45 -14.97 -5.77 28.68
N ASN A 46 -15.54 -6.95 28.90
CA ASN A 46 -14.88 -8.24 28.62
C ASN A 46 -15.64 -9.08 27.58
N PHE A 47 -16.73 -8.53 27.05
CA PHE A 47 -17.51 -9.05 25.93
C PHE A 47 -17.72 -7.95 24.88
N PHE A 48 -18.09 -8.38 23.68
CA PHE A 48 -18.48 -7.46 22.62
C PHE A 48 -19.97 -7.10 22.76
N TYR A 49 -20.27 -5.89 23.19
CA TYR A 49 -21.60 -5.25 23.13
C TYR A 49 -21.54 -4.08 22.15
N GLN A 50 -22.31 -4.16 21.06
CA GLN A 50 -22.38 -3.10 20.05
C GLN A 50 -22.68 -1.75 20.69
N SER A 51 -21.95 -0.71 20.31
CA SER A 51 -22.33 0.66 20.64
C SER A 51 -23.18 1.28 19.53
N VAL A 52 -24.05 2.19 19.92
CA VAL A 52 -24.83 3.00 18.99
C VAL A 52 -24.40 4.46 19.09
N THR A 53 -24.18 5.09 17.93
CA THR A 53 -23.74 6.48 17.82
C THR A 53 -24.81 7.38 17.22
N ARG A 54 -24.93 8.59 17.77
CA ARG A 54 -25.75 9.69 17.25
C ARG A 54 -25.00 11.01 17.30
N ILE A 55 -25.37 11.91 16.40
CA ILE A 55 -24.85 13.28 16.36
C ILE A 55 -26.05 14.23 16.44
N ASP A 56 -25.93 15.28 17.26
CA ASP A 56 -26.93 16.34 17.34
C ASP A 56 -26.71 17.45 16.31
N PRO A 57 -27.66 18.38 16.13
CA PRO A 57 -27.49 19.54 15.24
C PRO A 57 -26.34 20.50 15.64
N PHE A 58 -25.73 20.34 16.81
CA PHE A 58 -24.56 21.09 17.26
C PHE A 58 -23.24 20.33 17.03
N SER A 59 -23.29 19.19 16.33
CA SER A 59 -22.17 18.27 16.11
C SER A 59 -21.63 17.59 17.39
N ASN A 60 -22.38 17.58 18.49
CA ASN A 60 -22.02 16.76 19.65
C ASN A 60 -22.27 15.28 19.34
N VAL A 61 -21.33 14.43 19.75
CA VAL A 61 -21.37 12.99 19.53
C VAL A 61 -21.88 12.30 20.78
N TYR A 62 -22.84 11.40 20.62
CA TYR A 62 -23.43 10.61 21.70
C TYR A 62 -23.18 9.13 21.42
N ILE A 63 -22.70 8.40 22.43
CA ILE A 63 -22.56 6.95 22.40
C ILE A 63 -23.40 6.31 23.50
N ALA A 64 -23.99 5.17 23.18
CA ALA A 64 -24.68 4.30 24.15
C ALA A 64 -24.19 2.86 24.02
N GLY A 65 -24.00 2.19 25.17
CA GLY A 65 -23.56 0.80 25.26
C GLY A 65 -23.56 0.30 26.70
N ALA A 66 -22.55 -0.48 27.07
CA ALA A 66 -22.38 -1.02 28.42
C ALA A 66 -20.94 -0.91 28.97
N THR A 67 -20.78 -0.89 30.29
CA THR A 67 -19.48 -0.89 30.96
C THR A 67 -19.49 -1.80 32.19
N ILE A 68 -18.36 -2.41 32.50
CA ILE A 68 -18.19 -3.26 33.68
C ILE A 68 -18.10 -2.40 34.94
N ASN A 69 -18.85 -2.77 35.96
CA ASN A 69 -18.82 -2.19 37.29
C ASN A 69 -17.89 -2.96 38.24
N GLY A 70 -17.74 -2.47 39.47
CA GLY A 70 -16.83 -3.06 40.48
C GLY A 70 -17.18 -4.49 40.91
N LEU A 71 -18.34 -5.03 40.51
CA LEU A 71 -18.79 -6.41 40.79
C LEU A 71 -18.60 -7.35 39.58
N GLY A 72 -18.02 -6.87 38.47
CA GLY A 72 -17.89 -7.65 37.24
C GLY A 72 -19.21 -7.80 36.46
N LYS A 73 -20.19 -6.93 36.73
CA LYS A 73 -21.47 -6.85 36.03
C LYS A 73 -21.50 -5.64 35.11
N TYR A 74 -22.44 -5.62 34.18
CA TYR A 74 -22.54 -4.54 33.19
C TYR A 74 -23.56 -3.49 33.61
N ASP A 75 -23.20 -2.22 33.48
CA ASP A 75 -24.09 -1.07 33.66
C ASP A 75 -24.23 -0.38 32.29
N ILE A 76 -25.38 0.26 32.03
CA ILE A 76 -25.56 1.05 30.81
C ILE A 76 -24.57 2.22 30.84
N LEU A 77 -23.87 2.44 29.73
CA LEU A 77 -22.96 3.56 29.55
C LEU A 77 -23.50 4.52 28.51
N LEU A 78 -23.60 5.79 28.86
CA LEU A 78 -23.84 6.90 27.93
C LEU A 78 -22.68 7.89 28.03
N ALA A 79 -22.19 8.37 26.89
CA ALA A 79 -21.22 9.47 26.88
C ALA A 79 -21.54 10.47 25.78
N LYS A 80 -21.27 11.74 26.08
CA LYS A 80 -21.43 12.86 25.16
C LYS A 80 -20.09 13.58 24.99
N TYR A 81 -19.69 13.79 23.74
CA TYR A 81 -18.51 14.55 23.37
C TYR A 81 -18.90 15.80 22.58
N SER A 82 -18.10 16.84 22.77
CA SER A 82 -18.14 18.04 21.93
C SER A 82 -17.63 17.73 20.51
N PRO A 83 -17.90 18.59 19.51
CA PRO A 83 -17.38 18.42 18.15
C PRO A 83 -15.85 18.28 18.07
N ASP A 84 -15.11 18.78 19.06
CA ASP A 84 -13.66 18.68 19.17
C ASP A 84 -13.14 17.41 19.88
N GLY A 85 -14.04 16.53 20.32
CA GLY A 85 -13.74 15.28 21.03
C GLY A 85 -13.68 15.39 22.55
N THR A 86 -13.85 16.59 23.11
CA THR A 86 -13.86 16.80 24.57
C THR A 86 -15.06 16.09 25.20
N LEU A 87 -14.85 15.24 26.19
CA LEU A 87 -15.92 14.64 26.99
C LEU A 87 -16.70 15.74 27.73
N ILE A 88 -17.99 15.85 27.45
CA ILE A 88 -18.90 16.79 28.12
C ILE A 88 -19.45 16.15 29.39
N TRP A 89 -19.97 14.92 29.26
CA TRP A 89 -20.42 14.13 30.39
C TRP A 89 -20.41 12.64 30.04
N VAL A 90 -20.30 11.82 31.08
CA VAL A 90 -20.51 10.37 31.06
C VAL A 90 -21.54 10.02 32.12
N TYR A 91 -22.47 9.14 31.78
CA TYR A 91 -23.53 8.67 32.67
C TYR A 91 -23.54 7.15 32.67
N GLN A 92 -23.54 6.55 33.87
CA GLN A 92 -23.66 5.11 34.08
C GLN A 92 -24.97 4.84 34.81
N HIS A 93 -25.67 3.78 34.42
CA HIS A 93 -26.95 3.42 35.00
C HIS A 93 -27.00 1.94 35.37
N ASP A 94 -27.35 1.68 36.63
CA ASP A 94 -27.63 0.38 37.24
C ASP A 94 -28.99 0.51 37.94
N GLU A 95 -29.90 -0.44 37.66
CA GLU A 95 -31.23 -0.51 38.31
C GLU A 95 -31.15 -1.07 39.75
N GLY A 96 -29.95 -1.39 40.23
CA GLY A 96 -29.66 -1.76 41.61
C GLY A 96 -29.90 -3.23 41.93
N HIS A 97 -29.98 -4.07 40.90
CA HIS A 97 -30.28 -5.50 41.01
C HIS A 97 -29.05 -6.40 40.84
N GLY A 98 -27.87 -5.83 40.61
CA GLY A 98 -26.59 -6.56 40.64
C GLY A 98 -26.38 -7.54 39.49
N GLY A 99 -27.02 -7.30 38.34
CA GLY A 99 -26.81 -8.05 37.10
C GLY A 99 -26.44 -7.15 35.93
N ASN A 100 -26.65 -7.62 34.70
CA ASN A 100 -26.18 -6.92 33.51
C ASN A 100 -27.28 -6.00 32.93
N ASP A 101 -26.95 -4.73 32.80
CA ASP A 101 -27.71 -3.69 32.13
C ASP A 101 -26.93 -3.21 30.89
N VAL A 102 -27.58 -3.25 29.72
CA VAL A 102 -26.93 -2.95 28.43
C VAL A 102 -27.85 -2.13 27.54
N ALA A 103 -27.30 -1.09 26.91
CA ALA A 103 -28.03 -0.29 25.92
C ALA A 103 -27.87 -0.89 24.51
N THR A 104 -28.95 -0.87 23.73
CA THR A 104 -28.99 -1.40 22.35
C THR A 104 -29.41 -0.36 21.32
N ALA A 105 -30.10 0.72 21.75
CA ALA A 105 -30.49 1.82 20.87
C ALA A 105 -30.62 3.15 21.62
N ILE A 106 -30.39 4.24 20.88
CA ILE A 106 -30.43 5.63 21.36
C ILE A 106 -31.25 6.51 20.41
N TYR A 107 -32.04 7.41 21.00
CA TYR A 107 -32.84 8.45 20.33
C TYR A 107 -32.59 9.80 21.01
N LEU A 108 -32.53 10.87 20.20
CA LEU A 108 -32.41 12.25 20.67
C LEU A 108 -33.72 12.97 20.30
N ASP A 109 -34.36 13.62 21.28
CA ASP A 109 -35.52 14.47 21.01
C ASP A 109 -35.11 15.85 20.46
N GLN A 110 -36.09 16.70 20.14
CA GLN A 110 -35.85 18.07 19.63
C GLN A 110 -35.12 18.98 20.64
N ASN A 111 -35.15 18.66 21.93
CA ASN A 111 -34.42 19.37 22.97
C ASN A 111 -33.04 18.73 23.25
N GLN A 112 -32.66 17.74 22.45
CA GLN A 112 -31.45 16.94 22.60
C GLN A 112 -31.34 16.20 23.94
N ASN A 113 -32.49 15.87 24.55
CA ASN A 113 -32.55 14.88 25.61
C ASN A 113 -32.29 13.50 25.03
N VAL A 114 -31.65 12.66 25.83
CA VAL A 114 -31.17 11.34 25.44
C VAL A 114 -32.13 10.29 25.96
N TYR A 115 -32.65 9.48 25.04
CA TYR A 115 -33.50 8.33 25.35
C TYR A 115 -32.80 7.06 24.91
N VAL A 116 -32.81 6.05 25.76
CA VAL A 116 -32.08 4.79 25.54
C VAL A 116 -33.00 3.63 25.84
N THR A 117 -32.90 2.57 25.05
CA THR A 117 -33.49 1.27 25.40
C THR A 117 -32.46 0.16 25.36
N GLY A 118 -32.80 -0.96 26.00
CA GLY A 118 -31.96 -2.14 26.05
C GLY A 118 -32.51 -3.20 26.99
N SER A 119 -31.61 -3.91 27.67
CA SER A 119 -31.94 -4.97 28.62
C SER A 119 -31.40 -4.63 30.00
N SER A 120 -32.19 -4.83 31.04
CA SER A 120 -31.78 -4.68 32.44
C SER A 120 -32.11 -5.90 33.28
N TYR A 121 -31.22 -6.30 34.18
CA TYR A 121 -31.40 -7.48 35.04
C TYR A 121 -32.25 -7.16 36.28
N GLN A 122 -33.15 -8.08 36.67
CA GLN A 122 -34.05 -7.83 37.80
C GLN A 122 -33.89 -8.76 39.02
N GLY A 123 -32.81 -9.55 39.12
CA GLY A 123 -32.52 -10.36 40.32
C GLY A 123 -33.45 -11.56 40.59
N GLN A 124 -34.65 -11.58 40.02
CA GLN A 124 -35.60 -12.69 40.16
C GLN A 124 -35.46 -13.66 38.99
N ALA A 125 -35.19 -14.94 39.28
CA ALA A 125 -35.15 -16.05 38.31
C ALA A 125 -34.25 -15.82 37.07
N ASP A 126 -33.19 -15.02 37.21
CA ASP A 126 -32.31 -14.60 36.11
C ASP A 126 -33.05 -13.96 34.92
N SER A 127 -34.12 -13.20 35.22
CA SER A 127 -34.91 -12.48 34.22
C SER A 127 -34.33 -11.11 33.86
N ASN A 128 -34.48 -10.75 32.59
CA ASN A 128 -34.13 -9.45 32.04
C ASN A 128 -35.41 -8.71 31.62
N MET A 129 -35.42 -7.39 31.75
CA MET A 129 -36.53 -6.52 31.36
C MET A 129 -36.09 -5.58 30.24
N ILE A 130 -37.04 -5.17 29.41
CA ILE A 130 -36.84 -4.00 28.55
C ILE A 130 -36.69 -2.79 29.46
N ILE A 131 -35.55 -2.10 29.38
CA ILE A 131 -35.36 -0.80 30.03
C ILE A 131 -35.56 0.31 29.01
N THR A 132 -36.22 1.38 29.43
CA THR A 132 -36.27 2.66 28.72
C THR A 132 -35.83 3.75 29.69
N LEU A 133 -34.79 4.49 29.35
CA LEU A 133 -34.23 5.51 30.25
C LEU A 133 -34.13 6.85 29.53
N LYS A 134 -34.30 7.94 30.29
CA LYS A 134 -34.14 9.31 29.83
C LYS A 134 -33.10 10.04 30.67
N VAL A 135 -32.20 10.73 29.96
CA VAL A 135 -31.24 11.68 30.50
C VAL A 135 -31.42 13.01 29.78
N ASP A 136 -31.34 14.13 30.49
CA ASP A 136 -31.42 15.44 29.86
C ASP A 136 -30.18 15.77 29.01
N PHE A 137 -30.22 16.90 28.30
CA PHE A 137 -29.09 17.37 27.49
C PHE A 137 -27.75 17.50 28.25
N ASN A 138 -27.82 17.73 29.56
CA ASN A 138 -26.68 17.96 30.45
C ASN A 138 -26.17 16.69 31.12
N GLY A 139 -26.74 15.52 30.82
CA GLY A 139 -26.32 14.26 31.43
C GLY A 139 -26.99 13.99 32.79
N VAL A 140 -28.05 14.73 33.13
CA VAL A 140 -28.80 14.52 34.38
C VAL A 140 -29.92 13.52 34.14
N PHE A 141 -29.93 12.45 34.94
CA PHE A 141 -31.00 11.45 34.93
C PHE A 141 -32.36 12.11 35.18
N ASP A 142 -33.36 11.70 34.40
CA ASP A 142 -34.75 12.14 34.56
C ASP A 142 -35.61 10.96 35.08
N TRP A 143 -35.73 9.91 34.28
CA TRP A 143 -36.50 8.71 34.64
C TRP A 143 -35.99 7.45 33.92
N SER A 144 -36.30 6.28 34.49
CA SER A 144 -36.19 4.98 33.84
C SER A 144 -37.46 4.18 34.08
N GLU A 145 -37.81 3.31 33.12
CA GLU A 145 -38.97 2.43 33.16
C GLU A 145 -38.58 1.02 32.70
N LEU A 146 -39.06 0.02 33.44
CA LEU A 146 -38.82 -1.39 33.16
C LEU A 146 -40.11 -2.07 32.66
N TYR A 147 -39.98 -2.94 31.65
CA TYR A 147 -41.09 -3.70 31.10
C TYR A 147 -40.71 -5.18 30.84
N SER A 148 -41.46 -6.10 31.44
CA SER A 148 -41.29 -7.56 31.28
C SER A 148 -42.58 -8.30 30.93
N GLY A 149 -43.68 -7.59 30.69
CA GLY A 149 -44.99 -8.20 30.46
C GLY A 149 -45.52 -8.96 31.69
N SER A 150 -46.18 -10.10 31.47
CA SER A 150 -46.93 -10.84 32.48
C SER A 150 -46.19 -12.02 33.12
N SER A 151 -44.97 -12.34 32.68
CA SER A 151 -44.20 -13.51 33.14
C SER A 151 -42.74 -13.13 33.41
N PRO A 152 -42.11 -13.59 34.50
CA PRO A 152 -40.68 -13.44 34.70
C PRO A 152 -39.93 -14.22 33.61
N GLY A 153 -39.14 -13.53 32.79
CA GLY A 153 -38.55 -14.08 31.59
C GLY A 153 -37.46 -13.21 30.97
N MET A 154 -36.87 -13.64 29.86
CA MET A 154 -35.91 -12.84 29.12
C MET A 154 -36.65 -11.81 28.26
N ALA A 155 -36.39 -10.52 28.50
CA ALA A 155 -36.84 -9.43 27.66
C ALA A 155 -35.71 -8.45 27.35
N GLY A 156 -35.79 -7.80 26.19
CA GLY A 156 -34.78 -6.83 25.75
C GLY A 156 -35.32 -5.87 24.69
N GLY A 157 -35.09 -4.58 24.90
CA GLY A 157 -35.35 -3.55 23.91
C GLY A 157 -34.30 -3.59 22.80
N VAL A 158 -34.73 -3.31 21.57
CA VAL A 158 -33.86 -3.34 20.37
C VAL A 158 -33.93 -2.05 19.55
N GLY A 159 -35.01 -1.29 19.68
CA GLY A 159 -35.21 -0.07 18.92
C GLY A 159 -35.97 0.98 19.71
N ILE A 160 -35.63 2.25 19.49
CA ILE A 160 -36.28 3.40 20.10
C ILE A 160 -36.43 4.54 19.09
N SER A 161 -37.58 5.20 19.11
CA SER A 161 -37.92 6.35 18.28
C SER A 161 -38.87 7.30 19.03
N GLY A 162 -39.14 8.47 18.50
CA GLY A 162 -40.06 9.44 19.11
C GLY A 162 -40.77 10.29 18.08
N ASP A 163 -41.91 10.85 18.48
CA ASP A 163 -42.69 11.76 17.64
C ASP A 163 -42.42 13.24 17.93
N ASN A 164 -42.98 14.11 17.09
CA ASN A 164 -42.86 15.57 17.22
C ASN A 164 -43.60 16.14 18.44
N GLN A 165 -44.36 15.33 19.20
CA GLN A 165 -45.03 15.71 20.44
C GLN A 165 -44.22 15.27 21.68
N GLY A 166 -43.11 14.55 21.48
CA GLY A 166 -42.24 14.05 22.54
C GLY A 166 -42.65 12.68 23.11
N HIS A 167 -43.62 11.98 22.50
CA HIS A 167 -43.87 10.60 22.89
C HIS A 167 -42.75 9.69 22.41
N ILE A 168 -42.45 8.67 23.21
CA ILE A 168 -41.35 7.73 22.97
C ILE A 168 -41.93 6.37 22.65
N TYR A 169 -41.42 5.75 21.59
CA TYR A 169 -41.82 4.44 21.12
C TYR A 169 -40.63 3.48 21.21
N VAL A 170 -40.83 2.32 21.80
CA VAL A 170 -39.82 1.28 21.97
C VAL A 170 -40.33 -0.02 21.36
N CYS A 171 -39.46 -0.73 20.64
CA CYS A 171 -39.70 -2.13 20.30
C CYS A 171 -38.65 -3.04 20.94
N GLY A 172 -39.07 -4.27 21.21
CA GLY A 172 -38.25 -5.28 21.84
C GLY A 172 -38.90 -6.65 21.77
N THR A 173 -38.36 -7.56 22.56
CA THR A 173 -38.84 -8.94 22.65
C THR A 173 -39.08 -9.28 24.11
N VAL A 174 -40.17 -9.98 24.43
CA VAL A 174 -40.53 -10.37 25.79
C VAL A 174 -40.91 -11.84 25.83
N PHE A 175 -40.25 -12.63 26.69
CA PHE A 175 -40.66 -14.01 26.96
C PHE A 175 -41.98 -14.06 27.74
N ASN A 176 -42.97 -14.80 27.25
CA ASN A 176 -44.29 -14.91 27.87
C ASN A 176 -44.45 -16.10 28.83
N GLY A 177 -43.41 -16.94 28.96
CA GLY A 177 -43.43 -18.19 29.73
C GLY A 177 -43.37 -19.45 28.86
N ILE A 178 -43.65 -19.33 27.55
CA ILE A 178 -43.63 -20.43 26.57
C ILE A 178 -42.68 -20.09 25.42
N ASP A 179 -42.87 -18.92 24.83
CA ASP A 179 -42.15 -18.41 23.66
C ASP A 179 -41.88 -16.90 23.82
N TYR A 180 -41.30 -16.29 22.79
CA TYR A 180 -40.93 -14.88 22.75
C TYR A 180 -41.94 -14.08 21.94
N ASP A 181 -42.45 -12.97 22.49
CA ASP A 181 -43.37 -12.06 21.80
C ASP A 181 -42.66 -10.79 21.37
N LEU A 182 -42.91 -10.34 20.13
CA LEU A 182 -42.55 -9.00 19.71
C LEU A 182 -43.39 -8.00 20.51
N THR A 183 -42.72 -7.07 21.17
CA THR A 183 -43.36 -6.08 22.04
C THR A 183 -43.08 -4.67 21.56
N SER A 184 -44.14 -3.87 21.46
CA SER A 184 -44.09 -2.44 21.14
C SER A 184 -44.67 -1.63 22.30
N ILE A 185 -44.04 -0.53 22.70
CA ILE A 185 -44.39 0.26 23.88
C ILE A 185 -44.42 1.74 23.53
N LYS A 186 -45.38 2.50 24.09
CA LYS A 186 -45.45 3.96 24.02
C LYS A 186 -45.41 4.58 25.42
N TYR A 187 -44.54 5.57 25.57
CA TYR A 187 -44.37 6.39 26.77
C TYR A 187 -44.63 7.88 26.50
N SER A 188 -45.06 8.59 27.54
CA SER A 188 -45.06 10.05 27.60
C SER A 188 -43.64 10.61 27.76
N THR A 189 -43.50 11.93 27.60
CA THR A 189 -42.25 12.66 27.85
C THR A 189 -41.70 12.49 29.27
N SER A 190 -42.57 12.16 30.24
CA SER A 190 -42.26 11.96 31.66
C SER A 190 -42.20 10.49 32.08
N GLY A 191 -42.13 9.56 31.13
CA GLY A 191 -42.01 8.11 31.42
C GLY A 191 -43.33 7.42 31.73
N SER A 192 -44.44 8.14 31.86
CA SER A 192 -45.75 7.50 32.07
C SER A 192 -46.16 6.64 30.86
N PHE A 193 -46.60 5.43 31.14
CA PHE A 193 -47.04 4.44 30.16
C PHE A 193 -48.36 4.83 29.48
N TYR A 194 -48.41 4.74 28.14
CA TYR A 194 -49.66 4.85 27.38
C TYR A 194 -50.20 3.47 27.00
N TRP A 195 -49.40 2.68 26.28
CA TRP A 195 -49.77 1.34 25.86
C TRP A 195 -48.54 0.47 25.64
N ALA A 196 -48.77 -0.85 25.72
CA ALA A 196 -47.86 -1.87 25.19
C ALA A 196 -48.68 -2.90 24.44
N LYS A 197 -48.17 -3.30 23.28
CA LYS A 197 -48.80 -4.23 22.36
C LYS A 197 -47.84 -5.37 22.09
N LYS A 198 -48.37 -6.59 22.10
CA LYS A 198 -47.63 -7.82 21.86
C LYS A 198 -48.14 -8.50 20.62
N ILE A 199 -47.23 -9.11 19.87
CA ILE A 199 -47.54 -9.97 18.74
C ILE A 199 -47.06 -11.38 19.09
N ASP A 200 -48.00 -12.31 19.03
CA ASP A 200 -47.84 -13.73 19.28
C ASP A 200 -48.51 -14.48 18.12
N ASN A 201 -47.73 -14.78 17.08
CA ASN A 201 -48.17 -15.38 15.82
C ASN A 201 -48.44 -16.89 15.95
N GLY A 202 -49.30 -17.24 16.91
CA GLY A 202 -49.75 -18.61 17.14
C GLY A 202 -48.81 -19.43 18.04
N GLY A 203 -48.20 -18.81 19.03
CA GLY A 203 -47.28 -19.44 19.99
C GLY A 203 -45.89 -19.69 19.41
N LYS A 204 -45.40 -18.76 18.60
CA LYS A 204 -44.09 -18.84 17.93
C LYS A 204 -43.17 -17.78 18.51
N ASN A 205 -41.86 -17.95 18.29
CA ASN A 205 -40.90 -16.93 18.70
C ASN A 205 -40.95 -15.75 17.73
N ASP A 206 -41.57 -14.67 18.17
CA ASP A 206 -41.64 -13.36 17.54
C ASP A 206 -40.60 -12.42 18.14
N ILE A 207 -39.61 -12.02 17.34
CA ILE A 207 -38.49 -11.19 17.78
C ILE A 207 -38.62 -9.80 17.15
N GLY A 208 -38.67 -8.77 17.99
CA GLY A 208 -38.60 -7.38 17.53
C GLY A 208 -37.23 -7.04 16.95
N HIS A 209 -37.17 -6.18 15.94
CA HIS A 209 -35.92 -5.78 15.27
C HIS A 209 -35.69 -4.26 15.25
N ARG A 210 -36.62 -3.48 14.69
CA ARG A 210 -36.48 -2.02 14.57
C ARG A 210 -37.82 -1.31 14.75
N ILE A 211 -37.78 -0.05 15.17
CA ILE A 211 -38.95 0.84 15.25
C ILE A 211 -38.59 2.20 14.69
N ILE A 212 -39.50 2.79 13.93
CA ILE A 212 -39.37 4.13 13.36
C ILE A 212 -40.71 4.85 13.48
N TYR A 213 -40.69 6.14 13.86
CA TYR A 213 -41.91 6.95 13.84
C TYR A 213 -42.41 7.16 12.41
N ASN A 214 -43.72 6.99 12.22
CA ASN A 214 -44.40 7.17 10.95
C ASN A 214 -45.41 8.33 11.07
N GLU A 215 -45.10 9.43 10.40
CA GLU A 215 -45.96 10.62 10.39
C GLU A 215 -47.31 10.38 9.67
N ASP A 216 -47.38 9.41 8.74
CA ASP A 216 -48.59 9.17 7.95
C ASP A 216 -49.73 8.57 8.80
N ASN A 217 -49.41 7.74 9.79
CA ASN A 217 -50.39 7.11 10.70
C ASN A 217 -50.34 7.70 12.13
N ASN A 218 -49.51 8.72 12.36
CA ASN A 218 -49.29 9.34 13.67
C ASN A 218 -48.86 8.33 14.76
N GLY A 219 -48.16 7.26 14.37
CA GLY A 219 -47.70 6.20 15.27
C GLY A 219 -46.43 5.51 14.76
N PRO A 220 -45.98 4.43 15.41
CA PRO A 220 -44.76 3.75 15.01
C PRO A 220 -44.98 2.72 13.88
N THR A 221 -43.96 2.54 13.05
CA THR A 221 -43.78 1.32 12.24
C THR A 221 -42.74 0.44 12.91
N VAL A 222 -43.08 -0.84 13.10
CA VAL A 222 -42.24 -1.82 13.79
C VAL A 222 -41.94 -2.98 12.85
N SER A 223 -40.70 -3.46 12.84
CA SER A 223 -40.30 -4.67 12.12
C SER A 223 -39.85 -5.76 13.07
N GLY A 224 -40.03 -7.01 12.66
CA GLY A 224 -39.56 -8.18 13.40
C GLY A 224 -39.57 -9.45 12.57
N ILE A 225 -39.28 -10.57 13.23
CA ILE A 225 -39.27 -11.91 12.64
C ILE A 225 -40.10 -12.88 13.48
N THR A 226 -40.78 -13.81 12.83
CA THR A 226 -41.39 -15.00 13.43
C THR A 226 -40.53 -16.21 13.05
N ILE A 227 -40.02 -16.93 14.05
CA ILE A 227 -39.19 -18.12 13.85
C ILE A 227 -40.08 -19.37 13.86
N ASP A 228 -40.14 -20.09 12.73
CA ASP A 228 -40.95 -21.30 12.52
C ASP A 228 -40.15 -22.42 11.86
N PHE A 229 -39.13 -22.94 12.56
CA PHE A 229 -38.11 -23.82 11.99
C PHE A 229 -38.70 -24.99 11.16
N PRO A 230 -38.24 -25.21 9.91
CA PRO A 230 -37.07 -24.60 9.27
C PRO A 230 -37.33 -23.27 8.55
N ALA A 231 -38.55 -22.73 8.52
CA ALA A 231 -38.93 -21.52 7.80
C ALA A 231 -39.01 -20.29 8.72
N TRP A 232 -38.69 -19.12 8.21
CA TRP A 232 -38.77 -17.87 8.97
C TRP A 232 -39.72 -16.92 8.23
N SER A 233 -40.40 -16.05 8.95
CA SER A 233 -41.19 -14.98 8.36
C SER A 233 -40.75 -13.65 8.95
N TYR A 234 -40.72 -12.58 8.16
CA TYR A 234 -40.57 -11.23 8.70
C TYR A 234 -41.90 -10.50 8.66
N MET A 235 -42.04 -9.55 9.57
CA MET A 235 -43.21 -8.70 9.66
C MET A 235 -42.83 -7.23 9.69
N VAL A 236 -43.72 -6.41 9.13
CA VAL A 236 -43.72 -4.96 9.27
C VAL A 236 -45.12 -4.56 9.68
N LEU A 237 -45.25 -3.81 10.77
CA LEU A 237 -46.52 -3.44 11.39
C LEU A 237 -46.58 -1.93 11.53
N ASN A 238 -47.60 -1.30 10.95
CA ASN A 238 -47.93 0.09 11.16
C ASN A 238 -48.94 0.21 12.29
N TYR A 239 -48.62 0.97 13.33
CA TYR A 239 -49.53 1.31 14.42
C TYR A 239 -50.01 2.75 14.31
N ASP A 240 -51.26 3.02 14.69
CA ASP A 240 -51.71 4.38 14.96
C ASP A 240 -51.18 4.92 16.31
N SER A 241 -51.59 6.14 16.67
CA SER A 241 -51.18 6.77 17.93
C SER A 241 -51.66 6.03 19.18
N ASP A 242 -52.73 5.24 19.08
CA ASP A 242 -53.37 4.50 20.17
C ASP A 242 -52.86 3.05 20.28
N GLY A 243 -51.99 2.64 19.35
CA GLY A 243 -51.36 1.34 19.32
C GLY A 243 -52.21 0.26 18.64
N GLU A 244 -53.18 0.64 17.82
CA GLU A 244 -53.90 -0.30 16.95
C GLU A 244 -53.17 -0.46 15.62
N ILE A 245 -53.12 -1.69 15.11
CA ILE A 245 -52.48 -1.99 13.83
C ILE A 245 -53.38 -1.48 12.71
N VAL A 246 -52.85 -0.58 11.88
CA VAL A 246 -53.56 0.00 10.74
C VAL A 246 -53.17 -0.62 9.40
N ASP A 247 -51.93 -1.09 9.28
CA ASP A 247 -51.46 -1.90 8.16
C ASP A 247 -50.46 -2.94 8.69
N ASP A 248 -50.45 -4.13 8.11
CA ASP A 248 -49.45 -5.15 8.35
C ASP A 248 -48.93 -5.74 7.03
N TYR A 249 -47.71 -6.24 7.09
CA TYR A 249 -47.14 -7.11 6.08
C TYR A 249 -46.42 -8.23 6.79
N ILE A 250 -46.83 -9.47 6.54
CA ILE A 250 -46.21 -10.68 7.07
C ILE A 250 -45.84 -11.54 5.87
N SER A 251 -44.57 -11.92 5.75
CA SER A 251 -44.09 -12.73 4.63
C SER A 251 -44.64 -14.15 4.67
N ASP A 252 -44.83 -14.76 3.49
CA ASP A 252 -45.24 -16.17 3.39
C ASP A 252 -44.04 -17.08 3.71
N PRO A 253 -44.08 -17.90 4.79
CA PRO A 253 -42.99 -18.80 5.14
C PRO A 253 -42.70 -19.88 4.08
N ASN A 254 -43.60 -20.07 3.10
CA ASN A 254 -43.44 -21.06 2.04
C ASN A 254 -42.82 -20.50 0.76
N GLN A 255 -42.51 -19.20 0.71
CA GLN A 255 -41.81 -18.57 -0.41
C GLN A 255 -40.32 -18.41 -0.10
N ILE A 256 -39.49 -18.43 -1.14
CA ILE A 256 -38.06 -18.09 -1.00
C ILE A 256 -37.98 -16.59 -0.72
N ASP A 257 -37.72 -16.22 0.53
CA ASP A 257 -37.75 -14.84 1.02
C ASP A 257 -36.64 -14.63 2.09
N ILE A 258 -36.66 -13.50 2.80
CA ILE A 258 -35.70 -13.18 3.86
C ILE A 258 -35.86 -14.14 5.06
N ASP A 259 -34.84 -14.96 5.28
CA ASP A 259 -34.72 -15.80 6.49
C ASP A 259 -34.04 -15.05 7.63
N LYS A 260 -33.21 -14.05 7.34
CA LYS A 260 -32.49 -13.25 8.35
C LYS A 260 -32.62 -11.76 8.06
N LEU A 261 -33.66 -11.12 8.59
CA LEU A 261 -33.81 -9.66 8.50
C LEU A 261 -32.67 -8.99 9.26
N THR A 262 -31.91 -8.12 8.60
CA THR A 262 -30.73 -7.46 9.20
C THR A 262 -30.85 -5.95 9.32
N ASP A 263 -31.59 -5.28 8.44
CA ASP A 263 -31.82 -3.83 8.55
C ASP A 263 -33.08 -3.38 7.78
N ILE A 264 -33.67 -2.26 8.21
CA ILE A 264 -34.82 -1.62 7.58
C ILE A 264 -34.61 -0.11 7.58
N THR A 265 -34.93 0.58 6.48
CA THR A 265 -34.91 2.04 6.39
C THR A 265 -36.14 2.59 5.68
N ARG A 266 -36.37 3.90 5.75
CA ARG A 266 -37.51 4.61 5.15
C ARG A 266 -37.02 5.80 4.34
N ASP A 267 -37.65 6.06 3.19
CA ASP A 267 -37.40 7.27 2.40
C ASP A 267 -38.35 8.42 2.78
N ASN A 268 -38.08 9.62 2.25
CA ASN A 268 -38.93 10.80 2.48
C ASN A 268 -40.33 10.69 1.86
N SER A 269 -40.56 9.71 0.97
CA SER A 269 -41.88 9.43 0.38
C SER A 269 -42.70 8.45 1.22
N GLY A 270 -42.14 7.97 2.33
CA GLY A 270 -42.75 7.03 3.25
C GLY A 270 -42.64 5.57 2.83
N ASN A 271 -41.85 5.25 1.80
CA ASN A 271 -41.59 3.86 1.41
C ASN A 271 -40.58 3.21 2.36
N PHE A 272 -40.76 1.92 2.62
CA PHE A 272 -39.89 1.12 3.47
C PHE A 272 -38.98 0.23 2.62
N TYR A 273 -37.77 0.01 3.11
CA TYR A 273 -36.74 -0.78 2.46
C TYR A 273 -36.15 -1.74 3.46
N LEU A 274 -36.20 -3.04 3.16
CA LEU A 274 -35.71 -4.10 4.03
C LEU A 274 -34.61 -4.87 3.34
N THR A 275 -33.65 -5.36 4.12
CA THR A 275 -32.65 -6.30 3.61
C THR A 275 -32.41 -7.45 4.58
N GLY A 276 -32.02 -8.60 4.02
CA GLY A 276 -31.66 -9.75 4.82
C GLY A 276 -31.10 -10.91 4.00
N GLY A 277 -30.67 -11.95 4.69
CA GLY A 277 -30.17 -13.17 4.06
C GLY A 277 -31.32 -14.03 3.52
N MET A 278 -31.24 -14.39 2.24
CA MET A 278 -32.10 -15.39 1.58
C MET A 278 -31.32 -16.70 1.41
N PRO A 279 -31.84 -17.87 1.83
CA PRO A 279 -31.16 -19.14 1.62
C PRO A 279 -31.03 -19.48 0.14
N SER A 280 -29.85 -19.96 -0.26
CA SER A 280 -29.62 -20.47 -1.61
C SER A 280 -29.59 -22.00 -1.60
N GLN A 281 -30.04 -22.64 -2.68
CA GLN A 281 -30.10 -24.12 -2.75
C GLN A 281 -28.71 -24.78 -2.79
N ASN A 282 -27.68 -24.01 -3.18
CA ASN A 282 -26.30 -24.51 -3.37
C ASN A 282 -25.25 -23.76 -2.55
N HIS A 283 -25.62 -22.65 -1.91
CA HIS A 283 -24.74 -21.73 -1.16
C HIS A 283 -25.47 -21.31 0.12
N GLY A 284 -24.76 -20.87 1.16
CA GLY A 284 -25.40 -20.60 2.46
C GLY A 284 -26.50 -19.55 2.40
N TYR A 285 -26.14 -18.29 2.10
CA TYR A 285 -27.06 -17.16 2.03
C TYR A 285 -26.69 -16.20 0.90
N SER A 286 -27.68 -15.40 0.50
CA SER A 286 -27.63 -14.39 -0.57
C SER A 286 -28.26 -13.10 -0.08
N PHE A 287 -27.88 -11.96 -0.66
CA PHE A 287 -28.54 -10.69 -0.31
C PHE A 287 -29.95 -10.69 -0.90
N PHE A 288 -30.92 -10.26 -0.10
CA PHE A 288 -32.28 -10.01 -0.57
C PHE A 288 -32.78 -8.68 -0.04
N THR A 289 -33.38 -7.88 -0.92
CA THR A 289 -33.82 -6.52 -0.65
C THR A 289 -35.23 -6.30 -1.15
N ILE A 290 -36.06 -5.64 -0.34
CA ILE A 290 -37.48 -5.42 -0.61
C ILE A 290 -37.78 -3.95 -0.45
N LYS A 291 -38.53 -3.38 -1.40
CA LYS A 291 -39.18 -2.07 -1.23
C LYS A 291 -40.68 -2.25 -1.04
N LEU A 292 -41.20 -1.69 0.04
CA LEU A 292 -42.63 -1.57 0.32
C LEU A 292 -43.07 -0.11 0.17
N ASN A 293 -44.29 0.12 -0.30
CA ASN A 293 -44.89 1.45 -0.22
C ASN A 293 -45.28 1.78 1.24
N ARG A 294 -45.76 3.00 1.47
CA ARG A 294 -46.17 3.46 2.81
C ARG A 294 -47.29 2.63 3.48
N TYR A 295 -48.05 1.88 2.68
CA TYR A 295 -49.11 0.97 3.11
C TYR A 295 -48.64 -0.49 3.11
N LEU A 296 -47.33 -0.70 3.16
CA LEU A 296 -46.68 -2.01 3.23
C LEU A 296 -46.91 -2.95 2.03
N ASN A 297 -47.34 -2.42 0.88
CA ASN A 297 -47.43 -3.23 -0.35
C ASN A 297 -46.07 -3.31 -1.04
N VAL A 298 -45.68 -4.51 -1.49
CA VAL A 298 -44.43 -4.71 -2.25
C VAL A 298 -44.46 -3.94 -3.56
N LEU A 299 -43.44 -3.10 -3.76
CA LEU A 299 -43.20 -2.38 -5.01
C LEU A 299 -42.18 -3.11 -5.88
N TRP A 300 -41.11 -3.62 -5.28
CA TRP A 300 -40.13 -4.48 -5.95
C TRP A 300 -39.33 -5.31 -4.93
N THR A 301 -38.76 -6.40 -5.41
CA THR A 301 -37.76 -7.21 -4.72
C THR A 301 -36.51 -7.37 -5.58
N ALA A 302 -35.35 -7.55 -4.96
CA ALA A 302 -34.09 -7.79 -5.63
C ALA A 302 -33.23 -8.77 -4.83
N SER A 303 -32.57 -9.70 -5.52
CA SER A 303 -31.57 -10.58 -4.93
C SER A 303 -30.20 -10.34 -5.57
N TRP A 304 -29.15 -10.55 -4.80
CA TRP A 304 -27.77 -10.43 -5.27
C TRP A 304 -26.84 -11.43 -4.58
N GLU A 305 -25.92 -11.96 -5.38
CA GLU A 305 -24.85 -12.87 -4.98
C GLU A 305 -23.56 -12.43 -5.67
N ALA A 306 -22.45 -12.48 -4.95
CA ALA A 306 -21.14 -12.24 -5.54
C ALA A 306 -20.70 -13.46 -6.37
N PRO A 307 -20.24 -13.29 -7.63
CA PRO A 307 -19.75 -14.41 -8.44
C PRO A 307 -18.62 -15.17 -7.75
N GLY A 308 -18.77 -16.49 -7.57
CA GLY A 308 -17.74 -17.34 -6.94
C GLY A 308 -17.75 -17.34 -5.41
N SER A 309 -18.69 -16.63 -4.77
CA SER A 309 -18.91 -16.72 -3.33
C SER A 309 -19.75 -17.94 -2.94
N ASP A 310 -19.55 -18.45 -1.73
CA ASP A 310 -20.35 -19.56 -1.15
C ASP A 310 -21.27 -19.09 -0.01
N TYR A 311 -21.10 -17.85 0.46
CA TYR A 311 -21.90 -17.24 1.52
C TYR A 311 -21.92 -15.72 1.40
N ASN A 312 -23.10 -15.10 1.37
CA ASN A 312 -23.27 -13.65 1.33
C ASN A 312 -24.31 -13.24 2.38
N MET A 313 -24.00 -12.22 3.17
CA MET A 313 -24.92 -11.70 4.17
C MET A 313 -24.94 -10.17 4.15
N PRO A 314 -26.12 -9.54 3.93
CA PRO A 314 -26.26 -8.10 4.12
C PRO A 314 -26.36 -7.78 5.61
N ASN A 315 -25.70 -6.73 6.06
CA ASN A 315 -25.75 -6.26 7.45
C ASN A 315 -26.46 -4.91 7.60
N THR A 316 -26.52 -4.10 6.53
CA THR A 316 -27.09 -2.75 6.62
C THR A 316 -27.65 -2.26 5.28
N ILE A 317 -28.66 -1.38 5.33
CA ILE A 317 -29.30 -0.76 4.17
C ILE A 317 -29.53 0.74 4.37
N ARG A 318 -29.22 1.56 3.37
CA ARG A 318 -29.58 2.99 3.33
C ARG A 318 -30.18 3.39 2.00
N VAL A 319 -30.99 4.44 2.02
CA VAL A 319 -31.67 5.00 0.84
C VAL A 319 -31.29 6.47 0.70
N ASP A 320 -30.92 6.89 -0.50
CA ASP A 320 -30.61 8.28 -0.80
C ASP A 320 -31.90 9.09 -1.09
N PRO A 321 -31.85 10.44 -1.12
CA PRO A 321 -33.02 11.26 -1.40
C PRO A 321 -33.67 11.03 -2.77
N ALA A 322 -32.95 10.45 -3.74
CA ALA A 322 -33.49 10.05 -5.05
C ALA A 322 -34.17 8.66 -5.02
N GLY A 323 -34.14 7.99 -3.87
CA GLY A 323 -34.73 6.66 -3.66
C GLY A 323 -33.83 5.51 -4.10
N ASN A 324 -32.55 5.76 -4.44
CA ASN A 324 -31.60 4.70 -4.71
C ASN A 324 -31.15 4.04 -3.41
N VAL A 325 -30.94 2.73 -3.47
CA VAL A 325 -30.71 1.90 -2.29
C VAL A 325 -29.29 1.39 -2.33
N VAL A 326 -28.60 1.42 -1.19
CA VAL A 326 -27.28 0.81 -1.01
C VAL A 326 -27.37 -0.18 0.14
N VAL A 327 -26.94 -1.42 -0.13
CA VAL A 327 -26.90 -2.50 0.84
C VAL A 327 -25.45 -2.90 1.05
N GLY A 328 -25.02 -2.99 2.30
CA GLY A 328 -23.67 -3.36 2.70
C GLY A 328 -23.64 -4.61 3.59
N GLY A 329 -22.61 -5.43 3.46
CA GLY A 329 -22.38 -6.62 4.28
C GLY A 329 -21.07 -7.30 3.92
N PHE A 330 -21.08 -8.63 3.78
CA PHE A 330 -19.92 -9.40 3.34
C PHE A 330 -20.26 -10.49 2.33
N SER A 331 -19.25 -10.87 1.56
CA SER A 331 -19.22 -12.05 0.69
C SER A 331 -18.02 -12.91 1.06
N ASN A 332 -18.24 -14.20 1.29
CA ASN A 332 -17.22 -15.19 1.58
C ASN A 332 -16.82 -15.92 0.28
N PHE A 333 -15.52 -15.97 0.03
CA PHE A 333 -14.95 -16.65 -1.14
C PHE A 333 -14.13 -17.85 -0.66
N PRO A 334 -14.43 -19.09 -1.13
CA PRO A 334 -13.69 -20.28 -0.74
C PRO A 334 -12.17 -20.11 -0.91
N GLY A 335 -11.40 -20.34 0.16
CA GLY A 335 -9.94 -20.19 0.16
C GLY A 335 -9.41 -18.75 0.22
N GLN A 336 -10.29 -17.75 0.09
CA GLN A 336 -9.92 -16.32 0.20
C GLN A 336 -10.56 -15.63 1.41
N GLY A 337 -11.59 -16.20 2.04
CA GLY A 337 -12.24 -15.60 3.22
C GLY A 337 -13.23 -14.49 2.87
N LYS A 338 -13.57 -13.65 3.84
CA LYS A 338 -14.60 -12.59 3.71
C LYS A 338 -14.05 -11.32 3.07
N SER A 339 -14.86 -10.68 2.23
CA SER A 339 -14.64 -9.33 1.71
C SER A 339 -15.84 -8.45 2.01
N PHE A 340 -15.62 -7.13 2.17
CA PHE A 340 -16.72 -6.16 2.13
C PHE A 340 -17.52 -6.37 0.86
N ALA A 341 -18.84 -6.30 0.96
CA ALA A 341 -19.75 -6.42 -0.16
C ALA A 341 -20.75 -5.26 -0.14
N LEU A 342 -20.79 -4.47 -1.21
CA LEU A 342 -21.79 -3.44 -1.45
C LEU A 342 -22.56 -3.72 -2.74
N VAL A 343 -23.86 -3.49 -2.71
CA VAL A 343 -24.70 -3.45 -3.92
C VAL A 343 -25.58 -2.21 -3.91
N LYS A 344 -25.65 -1.52 -5.06
CA LYS A 344 -26.52 -0.36 -5.27
C LYS A 344 -27.64 -0.68 -6.26
N TYR A 345 -28.87 -0.30 -5.91
CA TYR A 345 -30.06 -0.36 -6.76
C TYR A 345 -30.61 1.04 -7.02
N ASN A 346 -31.19 1.26 -8.18
CA ASN A 346 -31.98 2.49 -8.41
C ASN A 346 -33.36 2.40 -7.71
N SER A 347 -34.12 3.48 -7.76
CA SER A 347 -35.46 3.57 -7.13
C SER A 347 -36.48 2.53 -7.62
N SER A 348 -36.23 1.91 -8.78
CA SER A 348 -37.05 0.85 -9.39
C SER A 348 -36.51 -0.58 -9.11
N GLY A 349 -35.49 -0.72 -8.27
CA GLY A 349 -34.93 -2.02 -7.88
C GLY A 349 -33.92 -2.60 -8.88
N GLN A 350 -33.49 -1.85 -9.90
CA GLN A 350 -32.50 -2.33 -10.86
C GLN A 350 -31.08 -2.10 -10.32
N LYS A 351 -30.26 -3.16 -10.29
CA LYS A 351 -28.85 -3.08 -9.88
C LYS A 351 -28.11 -2.08 -10.76
N GLN A 352 -27.45 -1.12 -10.14
CA GLN A 352 -26.56 -0.15 -10.80
C GLN A 352 -25.13 -0.68 -10.82
N TRP A 353 -24.66 -1.15 -9.67
CA TRP A 353 -23.32 -1.71 -9.50
C TRP A 353 -23.22 -2.51 -8.20
N ASP A 354 -22.18 -3.33 -8.11
CA ASP A 354 -21.71 -3.95 -6.88
C ASP A 354 -20.19 -3.77 -6.75
N ARG A 355 -19.70 -3.79 -5.51
CA ARG A 355 -18.29 -3.54 -5.16
C ARG A 355 -17.85 -4.43 -4.02
N HIS A 356 -16.58 -4.82 -4.08
CA HIS A 356 -15.91 -5.55 -3.03
C HIS A 356 -14.66 -4.81 -2.60
N PHE A 357 -14.33 -4.91 -1.32
CA PHE A 357 -13.09 -4.34 -0.77
C PHE A 357 -12.46 -5.34 0.20
N LYS A 358 -11.14 -5.52 0.05
CA LYS A 358 -10.32 -6.37 0.92
C LYS A 358 -8.87 -5.89 0.89
N ASP A 359 -8.20 -5.93 2.03
CA ASP A 359 -6.81 -5.49 2.23
C ASP A 359 -6.00 -6.50 3.05
N GLY A 360 -6.21 -7.80 2.79
CA GLY A 360 -5.49 -8.91 3.40
C GLY A 360 -6.42 -9.97 3.96
N GLY A 361 -6.91 -9.76 5.19
CA GLY A 361 -7.73 -10.67 5.97
C GLY A 361 -9.24 -10.47 5.83
N ASP A 362 -10.00 -11.20 6.63
CA ASP A 362 -11.47 -11.19 6.57
C ASP A 362 -12.02 -9.79 6.80
N ALA A 363 -12.88 -9.36 5.86
CA ALA A 363 -13.51 -8.06 5.89
C ALA A 363 -15.04 -8.16 5.89
N GLU A 364 -15.70 -7.41 6.78
CA GLU A 364 -17.17 -7.36 6.89
C GLU A 364 -17.69 -5.96 7.26
N ILE A 365 -18.64 -5.42 6.48
CA ILE A 365 -19.28 -4.12 6.75
C ILE A 365 -20.25 -4.26 7.92
N THR A 366 -20.14 -3.37 8.91
CA THR A 366 -21.03 -3.34 10.08
C THR A 366 -21.99 -2.15 10.05
N ALA A 367 -21.59 -1.02 9.45
CA ALA A 367 -22.47 0.14 9.32
C ALA A 367 -22.20 0.93 8.03
N LEU A 368 -23.25 1.57 7.53
CA LEU A 368 -23.24 2.37 6.30
C LEU A 368 -24.04 3.66 6.49
N LEU A 369 -23.56 4.74 5.89
CA LEU A 369 -24.29 5.99 5.70
C LEU A 369 -24.15 6.49 4.25
N ILE A 370 -25.11 7.31 3.82
CA ILE A 370 -25.05 8.02 2.54
C ILE A 370 -25.03 9.50 2.87
N ASP A 371 -23.99 10.19 2.42
CA ASP A 371 -23.88 11.64 2.50
C ASP A 371 -23.96 12.22 1.08
N GLN A 372 -25.06 12.91 0.79
CA GLN A 372 -25.39 13.38 -0.56
C GLN A 372 -25.33 12.25 -1.60
N SER A 373 -24.23 12.15 -2.34
CA SER A 373 -23.96 11.10 -3.33
C SER A 373 -22.83 10.15 -2.95
N SER A 374 -22.11 10.43 -1.86
CA SER A 374 -21.05 9.59 -1.33
C SER A 374 -21.59 8.54 -0.38
N ILE A 375 -20.95 7.38 -0.37
CA ILE A 375 -21.31 6.23 0.46
C ILE A 375 -20.15 5.99 1.40
N ILE A 376 -20.40 6.01 2.70
CA ILE A 376 -19.38 5.78 3.71
C ILE A 376 -19.74 4.50 4.45
N VAL A 377 -18.80 3.56 4.48
CA VAL A 377 -18.93 2.30 5.21
C VAL A 377 -17.85 2.18 6.26
N THR A 378 -18.19 1.55 7.36
CA THR A 378 -17.23 1.06 8.33
C THR A 378 -17.48 -0.42 8.58
N GLY A 379 -16.41 -1.14 8.90
CA GLY A 379 -16.45 -2.57 9.09
C GLY A 379 -15.17 -3.08 9.71
N ILE A 380 -15.13 -4.38 9.98
CA ILE A 380 -13.93 -5.05 10.47
C ILE A 380 -13.10 -5.43 9.25
N SER A 381 -11.81 -5.13 9.24
CA SER A 381 -10.84 -5.75 8.31
C SER A 381 -9.53 -6.01 9.06
N ASN A 382 -8.93 -7.18 8.92
CA ASN A 382 -7.72 -7.57 9.68
C ASN A 382 -7.85 -7.41 11.20
N ASN A 383 -9.05 -7.62 11.75
CA ASN A 383 -9.39 -7.32 13.15
C ASN A 383 -9.28 -5.84 13.56
N ASN A 384 -9.22 -4.91 12.62
CA ASN A 384 -9.17 -3.47 12.88
C ASN A 384 -10.44 -2.78 12.34
N TYR A 385 -10.65 -1.53 12.75
CA TYR A 385 -11.66 -0.69 12.09
C TYR A 385 -11.18 -0.36 10.69
N ARG A 386 -12.01 -0.61 9.70
CA ARG A 386 -11.77 -0.18 8.32
C ARG A 386 -12.91 0.67 7.84
N THR A 387 -12.61 1.92 7.54
CA THR A 387 -13.60 2.89 7.02
C THR A 387 -13.24 3.24 5.59
N VAL A 388 -14.22 3.13 4.70
CA VAL A 388 -14.05 3.33 3.25
C VAL A 388 -15.13 4.28 2.76
N LYS A 389 -14.74 5.31 2.01
CA LYS A 389 -15.68 6.20 1.32
C LYS A 389 -15.69 5.87 -0.17
N TYR A 390 -16.87 5.77 -0.74
CA TYR A 390 -17.13 5.57 -2.15
C TYR A 390 -17.84 6.78 -2.76
N ASP A 391 -17.56 7.03 -4.03
CA ASP A 391 -18.31 7.97 -4.83
C ASP A 391 -19.65 7.40 -5.32
N SER A 392 -20.38 8.18 -6.11
CA SER A 392 -21.70 7.81 -6.61
C SER A 392 -21.72 6.63 -7.60
N ILE A 393 -20.60 6.35 -8.28
CA ILE A 393 -20.45 5.27 -9.26
C ILE A 393 -19.85 4.00 -8.66
N GLY A 394 -19.49 4.05 -7.37
CA GLY A 394 -18.98 2.93 -6.60
C GLY A 394 -17.45 2.83 -6.58
N GLU A 395 -16.71 3.83 -7.04
CA GLU A 395 -15.26 3.83 -6.84
C GLU A 395 -14.93 4.36 -5.45
N TYR A 396 -14.06 3.66 -4.71
CA TYR A 396 -13.64 4.16 -3.40
C TYR A 396 -12.68 5.34 -3.57
N THR A 397 -12.92 6.42 -2.83
CA THR A 397 -12.12 7.65 -2.88
C THR A 397 -10.96 7.60 -1.89
N TRP A 398 -11.16 6.91 -0.76
CA TRP A 398 -10.13 6.65 0.24
C TRP A 398 -10.57 5.54 1.20
N SER A 399 -9.58 4.98 1.89
CA SER A 399 -9.78 4.09 3.04
C SER A 399 -8.85 4.49 4.17
N ILE A 400 -9.32 4.42 5.40
CA ILE A 400 -8.51 4.63 6.61
C ILE A 400 -8.70 3.47 7.58
N GLU A 401 -7.62 3.07 8.24
CA GLU A 401 -7.63 2.07 9.31
C GLU A 401 -7.52 2.77 10.66
N TYR A 402 -8.27 2.27 11.65
CA TYR A 402 -7.94 2.48 13.06
C TYR A 402 -7.60 1.12 13.67
N ALA A 403 -6.36 1.00 14.15
CA ALA A 403 -5.81 -0.20 14.78
C ALA A 403 -5.45 0.11 16.24
N GLY A 404 -6.11 -0.59 17.16
CA GLY A 404 -5.88 -0.61 18.59
C GLY A 404 -4.78 -1.60 18.97
N GLN A 405 -4.86 -2.14 20.19
CA GLN A 405 -3.86 -3.10 20.71
C GLN A 405 -4.21 -4.56 20.37
N GLY A 406 -5.28 -4.80 19.60
CA GLY A 406 -5.79 -6.13 19.32
C GLY A 406 -7.04 -6.09 18.45
N ILE A 407 -8.04 -6.92 18.76
CA ILE A 407 -9.27 -7.00 17.95
C ILE A 407 -10.16 -5.79 18.21
N ASP A 408 -10.42 -5.04 17.16
CA ASP A 408 -11.30 -3.88 17.11
C ASP A 408 -12.49 -4.13 16.18
N LYS A 409 -13.67 -3.72 16.63
CA LYS A 409 -14.93 -3.93 15.93
C LYS A 409 -15.78 -2.66 15.90
N PRO A 410 -15.92 -1.99 14.74
CA PRO A 410 -16.78 -0.83 14.62
C PRO A 410 -18.25 -1.28 14.57
N SER A 411 -19.13 -0.48 15.16
CA SER A 411 -20.58 -0.73 15.20
C SER A 411 -21.42 0.46 14.74
N GLY A 412 -20.83 1.66 14.65
CA GLY A 412 -21.53 2.87 14.29
C GLY A 412 -20.72 3.76 13.35
N VAL A 413 -21.41 4.39 12.40
CA VAL A 413 -20.88 5.47 11.58
C VAL A 413 -21.90 6.60 11.51
N ALA A 414 -21.43 7.84 11.67
CA ALA A 414 -22.24 9.05 11.58
C ALA A 414 -21.44 10.16 10.89
N ILE A 415 -22.13 11.20 10.45
CA ILE A 415 -21.52 12.38 9.82
C ILE A 415 -22.02 13.64 10.52
N ASP A 416 -21.12 14.57 10.79
CA ASP A 416 -21.45 15.84 11.41
C ASP A 416 -21.87 16.89 10.35
N ASN A 417 -22.31 18.06 10.81
CA ASN A 417 -22.77 19.14 9.91
C ASN A 417 -21.64 19.75 9.05
N ALA A 418 -20.38 19.48 9.37
CA ALA A 418 -19.22 19.92 8.59
C ALA A 418 -18.74 18.85 7.60
N GLY A 419 -19.38 17.68 7.55
CA GLY A 419 -18.99 16.55 6.70
C GLY A 419 -17.94 15.63 7.31
N LYS A 420 -17.60 15.80 8.60
CA LYS A 420 -16.65 14.95 9.32
C LYS A 420 -17.31 13.64 9.72
N ILE A 421 -16.54 12.56 9.63
CA ILE A 421 -17.04 11.20 9.78
C ILE A 421 -16.70 10.72 11.18
N VAL A 422 -17.69 10.26 11.92
CA VAL A 422 -17.52 9.69 13.26
C VAL A 422 -17.75 8.20 13.18
N VAL A 423 -16.77 7.42 13.64
CA VAL A 423 -16.84 5.96 13.73
C VAL A 423 -16.71 5.57 15.19
N SER A 424 -17.62 4.71 15.64
CA SER A 424 -17.61 4.17 17.01
C SER A 424 -17.63 2.65 16.99
N GLY A 425 -17.08 2.05 18.04
CA GLY A 425 -17.16 0.62 18.27
C GLY A 425 -16.38 0.23 19.50
N GLN A 426 -15.91 -1.01 19.55
CA GLN A 426 -15.05 -1.49 20.63
C GLN A 426 -13.64 -1.77 20.13
N SER A 427 -12.65 -1.42 20.95
CA SER A 427 -11.23 -1.67 20.68
C SER A 427 -10.61 -2.45 21.84
N ALA A 428 -9.74 -3.40 21.52
CA ALA A 428 -9.02 -4.16 22.54
C ALA A 428 -8.08 -3.23 23.32
N THR A 429 -8.07 -3.40 24.64
CA THR A 429 -7.16 -2.68 25.54
C THR A 429 -5.82 -3.44 25.68
N ALA A 430 -4.88 -2.87 26.42
CA ALA A 430 -3.63 -3.55 26.76
C ALA A 430 -3.84 -4.79 27.65
N SER A 431 -4.99 -4.91 28.32
CA SER A 431 -5.37 -6.07 29.12
C SER A 431 -5.99 -7.15 28.21
N PRO A 432 -5.44 -8.38 28.17
CA PRO A 432 -5.99 -9.45 27.32
C PRO A 432 -7.46 -9.76 27.64
N GLY A 433 -8.31 -9.74 26.61
CA GLY A 433 -9.74 -10.02 26.73
C GLY A 433 -10.59 -8.85 27.25
N GLU A 434 -10.00 -7.68 27.44
CA GLU A 434 -10.70 -6.46 27.84
C GLU A 434 -10.78 -5.46 26.68
N TYR A 435 -11.93 -4.83 26.51
CA TYR A 435 -12.28 -3.89 25.45
C TYR A 435 -12.79 -2.58 26.03
N SER A 436 -12.61 -1.48 25.30
CA SER A 436 -13.23 -0.20 25.60
C SER A 436 -13.98 0.32 24.38
N TYR A 437 -14.99 1.18 24.58
CA TYR A 437 -15.58 1.87 23.45
C TYR A 437 -14.60 2.92 22.93
N VAL A 438 -14.34 2.88 21.63
CA VAL A 438 -13.52 3.88 20.95
C VAL A 438 -14.37 4.59 19.91
N THR A 439 -14.35 5.91 20.00
CA THR A 439 -14.95 6.82 19.03
C THR A 439 -13.86 7.64 18.38
N VAL A 440 -13.80 7.60 17.05
CA VAL A 440 -12.80 8.31 16.24
C VAL A 440 -13.53 9.24 15.27
N MET A 441 -13.06 10.48 15.16
CA MET A 441 -13.53 11.42 14.14
C MET A 441 -12.47 11.61 13.06
N TYR A 442 -12.87 11.46 11.81
CA TYR A 442 -12.08 11.72 10.62
C TYR A 442 -12.57 12.97 9.89
N ASP A 443 -11.64 13.66 9.27
CA ASP A 443 -11.89 14.78 8.37
C ASP A 443 -11.14 14.55 7.05
N GLU A 444 -11.67 15.14 5.98
CA GLU A 444 -11.18 14.95 4.62
C GLU A 444 -10.73 16.30 4.05
N LEU A 445 -9.55 16.32 3.44
CA LEU A 445 -9.02 17.44 2.69
C LEU A 445 -8.78 17.02 1.25
N ILE A 446 -9.53 17.63 0.32
CA ILE A 446 -9.29 17.49 -1.11
C ILE A 446 -8.23 18.52 -1.50
N HIS A 447 -7.04 18.05 -1.80
CA HIS A 447 -5.88 18.84 -2.17
C HIS A 447 -5.64 18.78 -3.70
N PRO A 448 -5.68 19.92 -4.43
CA PRO A 448 -5.46 19.90 -5.88
C PRO A 448 -4.00 19.59 -6.25
N SER A 449 -3.75 18.58 -7.08
CA SER A 449 -2.40 18.31 -7.63
C SER A 449 -2.17 19.11 -8.92
N VAL A 450 -2.13 20.43 -8.79
CA VAL A 450 -1.86 21.36 -9.90
C VAL A 450 -0.42 21.84 -9.79
N PHE A 451 0.32 21.87 -10.90
CA PHE A 451 1.70 22.38 -10.93
C PHE A 451 1.79 23.66 -11.77
N ILE A 452 2.68 24.57 -11.37
CA ILE A 452 3.12 25.67 -12.23
C ILE A 452 4.26 25.15 -13.09
N ASN A 453 4.11 25.27 -14.41
CA ASN A 453 5.10 24.79 -15.35
C ASN A 453 6.12 25.87 -15.72
N GLY A 454 7.33 25.44 -16.06
CA GLY A 454 8.40 26.27 -16.58
C GLY A 454 8.19 26.65 -18.04
N SER A 455 9.13 27.41 -18.60
CA SER A 455 9.11 27.82 -20.01
C SER A 455 9.17 26.65 -20.99
N ASP A 456 9.65 25.50 -20.54
CA ASP A 456 9.69 24.22 -21.23
C ASP A 456 8.42 23.38 -21.06
N SER A 457 7.39 23.91 -20.39
CA SER A 457 6.14 23.21 -20.03
C SER A 457 6.30 22.07 -19.02
N LEU A 458 7.44 21.94 -18.34
CA LEU A 458 7.64 20.95 -17.27
C LEU A 458 7.20 21.48 -15.90
N PRO A 459 6.66 20.63 -15.00
CA PRO A 459 6.31 21.04 -13.63
C PRO A 459 7.53 21.60 -12.90
N LEU A 460 7.43 22.82 -12.36
CA LEU A 460 8.45 23.43 -11.51
C LEU A 460 8.10 23.23 -10.03
N PHE A 461 6.89 23.59 -9.61
CA PHE A 461 6.43 23.47 -8.24
C PHE A 461 4.91 23.37 -8.16
N ALA A 462 4.39 22.80 -7.09
CA ALA A 462 2.95 22.71 -6.84
C ALA A 462 2.33 24.11 -6.73
N ALA A 463 1.27 24.36 -7.49
CA ALA A 463 0.52 25.59 -7.47
C ALA A 463 -0.27 25.73 -6.17
N ASN A 464 -0.32 26.95 -5.62
CA ASN A 464 -1.05 27.25 -4.38
C ASN A 464 -0.58 26.43 -3.16
N GLU A 465 0.69 26.03 -3.14
CA GLU A 465 1.28 25.32 -2.02
C GLU A 465 2.67 25.88 -1.71
N ILE A 466 2.99 25.98 -0.42
CA ILE A 466 4.33 26.31 0.06
C ILE A 466 4.75 25.35 1.17
N ILE A 467 6.05 25.14 1.33
CA ILE A 467 6.64 24.43 2.47
C ILE A 467 7.16 25.47 3.45
N VAL A 468 6.79 25.37 4.73
CA VAL A 468 7.22 26.30 5.77
C VAL A 468 7.79 25.51 6.95
N LYS A 469 9.01 25.87 7.38
CA LYS A 469 9.59 25.40 8.64
C LYS A 469 9.43 26.47 9.71
N PHE A 470 8.69 26.14 10.75
CA PHE A 470 8.54 26.99 11.92
C PHE A 470 9.63 26.73 12.95
N ASP A 471 9.90 27.73 13.78
CA ASP A 471 10.68 27.53 14.99
C ASP A 471 9.86 26.68 15.99
N PRO A 472 10.46 25.63 16.58
CA PRO A 472 9.77 24.78 17.55
C PRO A 472 9.07 25.53 18.69
N SER A 473 9.54 26.72 19.07
CA SER A 473 8.95 27.50 20.18
C SER A 473 7.54 28.04 19.92
N ILE A 474 7.09 28.10 18.66
CA ILE A 474 5.74 28.59 18.29
C ILE A 474 4.78 27.48 17.87
N VAL A 475 5.25 26.22 17.82
CA VAL A 475 4.42 25.07 17.44
C VAL A 475 3.76 24.47 18.68
N LYS A 476 2.43 24.36 18.65
CA LYS A 476 1.61 23.78 19.72
C LYS A 476 1.71 22.24 19.68
N LEU A 477 2.57 21.69 20.54
CA LEU A 477 2.87 20.25 20.60
C LEU A 477 1.66 19.29 20.74
N PRO A 478 0.59 19.59 21.52
CA PRO A 478 -0.47 18.62 21.77
C PRO A 478 -1.17 18.08 20.51
N LYS A 479 -1.29 18.89 19.45
CA LYS A 479 -1.93 18.50 18.19
C LYS A 479 -0.96 17.85 17.19
N ILE A 480 0.31 18.27 17.18
CA ILE A 480 1.32 17.75 16.25
C ILE A 480 1.93 16.42 16.70
N ASN A 481 1.93 16.14 18.01
CA ASN A 481 2.44 14.90 18.60
C ASN A 481 1.45 13.73 18.52
N THR A 482 0.58 13.75 17.53
CA THR A 482 -0.34 12.65 17.21
C THR A 482 0.15 11.96 15.94
N ARG A 483 0.35 10.63 16.02
CA ARG A 483 0.65 9.76 14.87
C ARG A 483 -0.62 9.57 14.03
N GLY A 484 -0.49 9.34 12.73
CA GLY A 484 -1.64 9.24 11.81
C GLY A 484 -2.40 10.54 11.49
N ALA A 485 -2.20 11.63 12.25
CA ALA A 485 -2.77 12.93 11.92
C ALA A 485 -2.02 13.59 10.75
N GLN A 486 -2.73 13.90 9.66
CA GLN A 486 -2.13 14.31 8.39
C GLN A 486 -2.31 15.79 8.08
N PHE A 487 -3.38 16.44 8.55
CA PHE A 487 -3.58 17.88 8.34
C PHE A 487 -4.32 18.58 9.48
N PHE A 488 -4.06 19.88 9.62
CA PHE A 488 -4.51 20.73 10.73
C PHE A 488 -4.97 22.10 10.25
N ASP A 489 -5.83 22.74 11.03
CA ASP A 489 -6.02 24.19 10.96
C ASP A 489 -4.79 24.89 11.54
N LEU A 490 -4.35 26.00 10.93
CA LEU A 490 -3.13 26.68 11.39
C LEU A 490 -3.23 27.15 12.85
N TYR A 491 -4.41 27.58 13.30
CA TYR A 491 -4.64 27.97 14.70
C TYR A 491 -4.50 26.82 15.70
N ASP A 492 -4.71 25.56 15.27
CA ASP A 492 -4.55 24.40 16.15
C ASP A 492 -3.09 24.13 16.46
N ILE A 493 -2.19 24.47 15.53
CA ILE A 493 -0.77 24.17 15.61
C ILE A 493 0.12 25.39 15.85
N LEU A 494 -0.39 26.61 15.71
CA LEU A 494 0.35 27.87 15.91
C LEU A 494 -0.41 28.87 16.77
N ASP A 495 0.29 29.85 17.37
CA ASP A 495 -0.33 30.96 18.09
C ASP A 495 -1.22 31.81 17.17
N SER A 496 -2.41 32.19 17.64
CA SER A 496 -3.38 32.91 16.79
C SER A 496 -2.89 34.29 16.38
N SER A 497 -2.23 35.02 17.28
CA SER A 497 -1.68 36.34 16.97
C SER A 497 -0.57 36.26 15.91
N PHE A 498 0.17 35.15 15.87
CA PHE A 498 1.18 34.90 14.86
C PHE A 498 0.56 34.59 13.48
N VAL A 499 -0.47 33.75 13.43
CA VAL A 499 -1.22 33.44 12.19
C VAL A 499 -1.93 34.68 11.63
N ASP A 500 -2.52 35.51 12.50
CA ASP A 500 -3.14 36.78 12.11
C ASP A 500 -2.10 37.73 11.50
N ASN A 501 -0.91 37.77 12.09
CA ASN A 501 0.20 38.58 11.60
C ASN A 501 0.72 38.07 10.24
N MET A 502 0.89 36.75 10.08
CA MET A 502 1.17 36.15 8.76
C MET A 502 0.16 36.61 7.73
N SER A 503 -1.12 36.63 8.11
CA SER A 503 -2.19 37.02 7.20
C SER A 503 -2.12 38.48 6.79
N LEU A 504 -1.91 39.37 7.77
CA LEU A 504 -1.76 40.80 7.53
C LEU A 504 -0.55 41.15 6.64
N GLN A 505 0.58 40.46 6.82
CA GLN A 505 1.82 40.78 6.10
C GLN A 505 1.86 40.23 4.67
N THR A 506 1.20 39.09 4.44
CA THR A 506 1.19 38.43 3.12
C THR A 506 -0.02 38.82 2.28
N GLY A 507 -1.09 39.31 2.92
CA GLY A 507 -2.39 39.53 2.28
C GLY A 507 -3.18 38.23 2.02
N ILE A 508 -2.70 37.09 2.51
CA ILE A 508 -3.38 35.79 2.44
C ILE A 508 -4.05 35.52 3.79
N ASP A 509 -5.30 35.11 3.80
CA ASP A 509 -5.95 34.69 5.04
C ASP A 509 -5.45 33.30 5.47
N PHE A 510 -4.36 33.25 6.24
CA PHE A 510 -3.76 32.01 6.75
C PHE A 510 -4.64 31.32 7.80
N ALA A 511 -5.59 32.03 8.41
CA ALA A 511 -6.51 31.45 9.39
C ALA A 511 -7.44 30.40 8.76
N SER A 512 -7.79 30.56 7.48
CA SER A 512 -8.63 29.62 6.73
C SER A 512 -7.85 28.57 5.93
N GLN A 513 -6.51 28.60 5.99
CA GLN A 513 -5.67 27.62 5.27
C GLN A 513 -5.39 26.38 6.11
N LYS A 514 -5.01 25.29 5.44
CA LYS A 514 -4.65 24.02 6.09
C LYS A 514 -3.14 23.83 6.07
N ALA A 515 -2.63 23.26 7.15
CA ALA A 515 -1.26 22.78 7.26
C ALA A 515 -1.27 21.25 7.20
N ILE A 516 -0.58 20.70 6.21
CA ILE A 516 -0.40 19.26 5.99
C ILE A 516 0.97 18.86 6.56
N LYS A 517 0.98 17.82 7.39
CA LYS A 517 2.18 17.25 7.99
C LYS A 517 2.91 16.41 6.94
N ILE A 518 4.18 16.72 6.70
CA ILE A 518 4.99 16.01 5.69
C ILE A 518 5.33 14.59 6.15
N PHE A 519 5.46 14.39 7.47
CA PHE A 519 5.81 13.11 8.09
C PHE A 519 4.71 12.71 9.10
N PRO A 520 3.62 12.05 8.69
CA PRO A 520 2.47 11.74 9.54
C PRO A 520 2.83 11.06 10.87
N GLU A 521 3.83 10.17 10.82
CA GLU A 521 4.27 9.37 11.96
C GLU A 521 5.30 10.05 12.88
N MET A 522 5.88 11.19 12.47
CA MET A 522 6.91 11.84 13.28
C MET A 522 6.30 12.70 14.40
N THR A 523 6.90 12.65 15.58
CA THR A 523 6.52 13.41 16.77
C THR A 523 7.70 14.21 17.30
N SER A 524 7.45 15.15 18.22
CA SER A 524 8.53 15.92 18.86
C SER A 524 9.42 15.08 19.78
N THR A 525 9.04 13.85 20.10
CA THR A 525 9.85 12.91 20.88
C THR A 525 10.89 12.18 20.03
N ASP A 526 10.72 12.15 18.70
CA ASP A 526 11.66 11.56 17.76
C ASP A 526 12.89 12.47 17.59
N THR A 527 13.75 12.45 18.60
CA THR A 527 14.87 13.41 18.73
C THR A 527 16.21 12.83 18.30
N THR A 528 16.36 11.51 18.33
CA THR A 528 17.57 10.80 17.93
C THR A 528 17.23 9.50 17.22
N THR A 529 18.05 9.15 16.24
CA THR A 529 18.11 7.81 15.67
C THR A 529 19.48 7.20 15.99
N THR A 530 19.61 5.90 15.79
CA THR A 530 20.87 5.19 15.99
C THR A 530 21.44 4.81 14.64
N SER A 531 22.64 5.28 14.35
CA SER A 531 23.38 4.85 13.16
C SER A 531 23.72 3.36 13.22
N ARG A 532 24.05 2.76 12.08
CA ARG A 532 24.53 1.37 11.99
C ARG A 532 25.70 1.04 12.94
N LEU A 533 26.52 2.03 13.28
CA LEU A 533 27.66 1.89 14.19
C LEU A 533 27.29 2.07 15.67
N GLY A 534 26.00 2.16 16.01
CA GLY A 534 25.53 2.42 17.36
C GLY A 534 25.64 3.89 17.79
N ASN A 535 26.16 4.79 16.94
CA ASN A 535 26.24 6.21 17.26
C ASN A 535 24.85 6.85 17.24
N SER A 536 24.52 7.62 18.26
CA SER A 536 23.32 8.45 18.27
C SER A 536 23.46 9.60 17.26
N ILE A 537 22.49 9.75 16.37
CA ILE A 537 22.36 10.84 15.42
C ILE A 537 21.15 11.68 15.83
N LYS A 538 21.34 12.98 16.01
CA LYS A 538 20.22 13.90 16.24
C LYS A 538 19.34 13.96 14.99
N ILE A 539 18.05 13.70 15.16
CA ILE A 539 17.04 13.94 14.13
C ILE A 539 16.72 15.44 14.16
N PRO A 540 16.87 16.19 13.04
CA PRO A 540 16.40 17.57 12.95
C PRO A 540 14.91 17.66 13.27
N GLU A 541 14.42 18.82 13.74
CA GLU A 541 13.01 18.99 14.14
C GLU A 541 12.05 19.02 12.93
N PHE A 542 12.02 17.97 12.11
CA PHE A 542 11.23 17.88 10.88
C PHE A 542 9.72 17.91 11.14
N TRP A 543 9.29 17.53 12.35
CA TRP A 543 7.91 17.68 12.84
C TRP A 543 7.42 19.13 12.88
N SER A 544 8.32 20.12 12.76
CA SER A 544 7.98 21.55 12.66
C SER A 544 7.86 22.07 11.21
N VAL A 545 7.89 21.17 10.22
CA VAL A 545 7.80 21.49 8.79
C VAL A 545 6.44 21.06 8.24
N PHE A 546 5.76 21.99 7.57
CA PHE A 546 4.41 21.77 7.03
C PHE A 546 4.33 22.20 5.58
N ARG A 547 3.55 21.45 4.78
CA ARG A 547 2.97 21.95 3.52
C ARG A 547 1.77 22.81 3.90
N ILE A 548 1.68 24.03 3.39
CA ILE A 548 0.56 24.95 3.65
C ILE A 548 -0.17 25.20 2.34
N THR A 549 -1.47 24.93 2.35
CA THR A 549 -2.35 25.23 1.22
C THR A 549 -2.60 26.73 1.13
N LEU A 550 -2.75 27.24 -0.09
CA LEU A 550 -3.04 28.65 -0.35
C LEU A 550 -4.31 28.77 -1.21
N PRO A 551 -4.94 29.97 -1.25
CA PRO A 551 -6.09 30.19 -2.12
C PRO A 551 -5.77 29.90 -3.60
N PRO A 552 -6.75 29.43 -4.39
CA PRO A 552 -6.54 29.17 -5.81
C PRO A 552 -6.02 30.39 -6.57
N ASN A 553 -5.08 30.18 -7.49
CA ASN A 553 -4.40 31.20 -8.30
C ASN A 553 -3.51 32.16 -7.51
N THR A 554 -3.02 31.75 -6.33
CA THR A 554 -2.08 32.55 -5.54
C THR A 554 -0.73 32.65 -6.24
N ASN A 555 -0.23 33.87 -6.42
CA ASN A 555 1.17 34.09 -6.80
C ASN A 555 2.06 33.92 -5.56
N ILE A 556 2.77 32.80 -5.48
CA ILE A 556 3.57 32.45 -4.30
C ILE A 556 4.81 33.35 -4.11
N GLY A 557 5.29 34.04 -5.15
CA GLY A 557 6.52 34.85 -5.08
C GLY A 557 6.48 35.96 -4.02
N PRO A 558 5.48 36.87 -4.04
CA PRO A 558 5.28 37.87 -3.00
C PRO A 558 5.07 37.28 -1.60
N VAL A 559 4.34 36.17 -1.51
CA VAL A 559 4.08 35.47 -0.23
C VAL A 559 5.40 34.97 0.36
N LEU A 560 6.19 34.22 -0.40
CA LEU A 560 7.50 33.72 0.01
C LEU A 560 8.47 34.85 0.33
N THR A 561 8.42 35.96 -0.42
CA THR A 561 9.23 37.15 -0.13
C THR A 561 8.87 37.72 1.24
N ALA A 562 7.58 37.85 1.55
CA ALA A 562 7.13 38.34 2.85
C ALA A 562 7.50 37.38 4.00
N LEU A 563 7.32 36.06 3.82
CA LEU A 563 7.65 35.06 4.84
C LEU A 563 9.16 34.92 5.10
N ASN A 564 10.02 35.13 4.09
CA ASN A 564 11.47 34.99 4.21
C ASN A 564 12.23 36.30 4.48
N ASN A 565 11.58 37.46 4.49
CA ASN A 565 12.28 38.74 4.59
C ASN A 565 12.90 38.96 5.99
N LYS A 566 14.24 38.96 6.06
CA LYS A 566 14.99 39.13 7.32
C LYS A 566 15.38 40.59 7.64
N ASN A 567 15.09 41.56 6.77
CA ASN A 567 15.76 42.87 6.76
C ASN A 567 14.87 44.11 7.00
N LEU A 568 13.66 43.96 7.53
CA LEU A 568 12.81 45.12 7.89
C LEU A 568 12.83 45.39 9.40
N ARG A 569 13.08 46.65 9.75
CA ARG A 569 13.43 47.21 11.08
C ARG A 569 12.34 47.13 12.17
N SER A 570 11.39 46.21 12.06
CA SER A 570 10.31 45.99 13.04
C SER A 570 10.11 44.53 13.48
N GLY A 571 10.93 43.57 13.04
CA GLY A 571 10.93 42.18 13.54
C GLY A 571 9.76 41.33 13.04
N PHE A 572 9.93 40.68 11.88
CA PHE A 572 8.98 39.73 11.28
C PHE A 572 9.80 38.67 10.52
N PHE A 573 9.45 37.40 10.40
CA PHE A 573 9.08 36.42 11.43
C PHE A 573 10.35 35.67 11.85
N PRO A 574 11.06 36.03 12.96
CA PRO A 574 12.24 35.27 13.38
C PRO A 574 11.92 33.80 13.69
N GLN A 575 10.64 33.49 13.90
CA GLN A 575 10.12 32.17 14.15
C GLN A 575 9.78 31.39 12.86
N ILE A 576 9.98 31.95 11.66
CA ILE A 576 10.01 31.17 10.40
C ILE A 576 11.47 30.93 10.05
N ARG A 577 11.88 29.66 10.04
CA ARG A 577 13.26 29.27 9.71
C ARG A 577 13.51 29.40 8.20
N TYR A 578 12.54 28.96 7.40
CA TYR A 578 12.46 29.16 5.96
C TYR A 578 11.04 28.90 5.46
N ALA A 579 10.70 29.50 4.32
CA ALA A 579 9.55 29.15 3.49
C ALA A 579 10.00 28.96 2.04
N GLU A 580 9.50 27.95 1.33
CA GLU A 580 9.93 27.64 -0.04
C GLU A 580 8.77 27.10 -0.89
N PRO A 581 8.88 27.13 -2.24
CA PRO A 581 7.97 26.41 -3.11
C PRO A 581 8.02 24.91 -2.84
N SER A 582 6.89 24.22 -3.00
CA SER A 582 6.87 22.76 -3.06
C SER A 582 7.35 22.30 -4.44
N TRP A 583 8.66 22.21 -4.62
CA TRP A 583 9.28 21.90 -5.90
C TRP A 583 8.86 20.52 -6.41
N ALA A 584 8.56 20.44 -7.70
CA ALA A 584 8.38 19.18 -8.39
C ALA A 584 9.76 18.58 -8.68
N LEU A 585 9.96 17.33 -8.27
CA LEU A 585 11.16 16.57 -8.59
C LEU A 585 10.87 15.71 -9.81
N LYS A 586 11.79 15.73 -10.78
CA LYS A 586 11.74 14.84 -11.94
C LYS A 586 12.47 13.54 -11.60
N LEU A 587 11.80 12.40 -11.78
CA LEU A 587 12.48 11.11 -11.89
C LEU A 587 13.25 11.11 -13.23
N THR A 588 14.56 11.33 -13.17
CA THR A 588 15.46 11.29 -14.33
C THR A 588 16.24 9.99 -14.30
N SER A 589 15.63 8.88 -14.71
CA SER A 589 16.34 7.60 -14.79
C SER A 589 16.43 7.02 -16.20
N THR A 590 15.80 7.62 -17.21
CA THR A 590 15.94 7.19 -18.61
C THR A 590 17.17 7.86 -19.23
N PRO A 591 18.20 7.09 -19.65
CA PRO A 591 19.33 7.61 -20.40
C PRO A 591 18.93 8.41 -21.65
N ASN A 592 19.71 9.44 -21.98
CA ASN A 592 19.47 10.31 -23.16
C ASN A 592 20.32 9.91 -24.38
N ASP A 593 21.03 8.79 -24.28
CA ASP A 593 22.00 8.29 -25.26
C ASP A 593 21.29 7.84 -26.56
N GLU A 594 21.90 8.13 -27.72
CA GLU A 594 21.28 8.05 -29.06
C GLU A 594 20.58 6.72 -29.37
N HIS A 595 21.10 5.61 -28.86
CA HIS A 595 20.64 4.25 -29.17
C HIS A 595 20.00 3.54 -27.98
N TYR A 596 19.78 4.23 -26.86
CA TYR A 596 19.24 3.62 -25.66
C TYR A 596 17.79 3.15 -25.87
N GLU A 597 16.91 4.05 -26.31
CA GLU A 597 15.46 3.80 -26.33
C GLU A 597 15.07 2.64 -27.28
N ASP A 598 15.69 2.54 -28.45
CA ASP A 598 15.27 1.64 -29.52
C ASP A 598 16.12 0.37 -29.67
N LYS A 599 17.35 0.33 -29.10
CA LYS A 599 18.29 -0.78 -29.34
C LYS A 599 18.85 -1.46 -28.10
N GLN A 600 18.71 -0.91 -26.90
CA GLN A 600 19.21 -1.52 -25.65
C GLN A 600 18.10 -2.19 -24.83
N LEU A 601 17.29 -3.00 -25.50
CA LEU A 601 16.06 -3.59 -24.97
C LEU A 601 16.31 -4.60 -23.83
N GLY A 602 17.55 -5.06 -23.63
CA GLY A 602 17.94 -5.88 -22.48
C GLY A 602 18.05 -5.10 -21.17
N LEU A 603 18.00 -3.76 -21.17
CA LEU A 603 18.16 -2.94 -19.96
C LEU A 603 16.83 -2.58 -19.29
N PHE A 604 15.74 -2.44 -20.04
CA PHE A 604 14.46 -1.93 -19.53
C PHE A 604 13.27 -2.41 -20.38
N TYR A 605 12.06 -2.22 -19.87
CA TYR A 605 10.84 -2.48 -20.63
C TYR A 605 10.54 -1.35 -21.61
N ASN A 606 10.50 -1.66 -22.91
CA ASN A 606 9.98 -0.75 -23.92
C ASN A 606 8.62 -1.24 -24.46
N PRO A 607 7.51 -0.52 -24.21
CA PRO A 607 6.18 -0.86 -24.72
C PRO A 607 6.06 -0.97 -26.24
N ASN A 608 6.98 -0.36 -27.01
CA ASN A 608 7.02 -0.49 -28.47
C ASN A 608 7.51 -1.87 -28.93
N TYR A 609 8.15 -2.64 -28.03
CA TYR A 609 8.66 -3.98 -28.27
C TYR A 609 8.16 -4.96 -27.19
N PRO A 610 6.84 -5.16 -27.08
CA PRO A 610 6.23 -5.96 -26.00
C PRO A 610 6.69 -7.43 -26.02
N GLN A 611 7.21 -7.93 -27.14
CA GLN A 611 7.81 -9.26 -27.23
C GLN A 611 9.05 -9.46 -26.34
N TYR A 612 9.63 -8.38 -25.79
CA TYR A 612 10.80 -8.42 -24.89
C TYR A 612 10.48 -8.04 -23.45
N GLU A 613 9.20 -7.93 -23.08
CA GLU A 613 8.73 -7.49 -21.76
C GLU A 613 9.41 -8.19 -20.59
N TYR A 614 9.72 -9.47 -20.73
CA TYR A 614 10.27 -10.27 -19.64
C TYR A 614 11.76 -10.54 -19.78
N ALA A 615 12.44 -9.94 -20.76
CA ALA A 615 13.82 -10.25 -21.11
C ALA A 615 14.85 -9.22 -20.63
N HIS A 616 14.43 -8.15 -19.95
CA HIS A 616 15.33 -7.09 -19.50
C HIS A 616 15.79 -7.27 -18.05
N ILE A 617 16.89 -6.60 -17.69
CA ILE A 617 17.45 -6.66 -16.33
C ILE A 617 16.89 -5.62 -15.35
N ASN A 618 15.86 -4.85 -15.71
CA ASN A 618 15.29 -3.80 -14.85
C ASN A 618 16.35 -2.78 -14.36
N ALA A 619 17.13 -2.21 -15.28
CA ALA A 619 18.19 -1.25 -14.96
C ALA A 619 17.65 0.13 -14.54
N GLU A 620 16.56 0.62 -15.15
CA GLU A 620 16.01 1.95 -14.85
C GLU A 620 15.59 2.14 -13.38
N PRO A 621 14.92 1.17 -12.71
CA PRO A 621 14.65 1.28 -11.28
C PRO A 621 15.93 1.41 -10.43
N ALA A 622 17.00 0.67 -10.76
CA ALA A 622 18.28 0.80 -10.05
C ALA A 622 18.86 2.22 -10.18
N TRP A 623 18.83 2.77 -11.39
CA TRP A 623 19.31 4.12 -11.66
C TRP A 623 18.42 5.19 -11.01
N ALA A 624 17.10 5.00 -10.98
CA ALA A 624 16.15 5.87 -10.28
C ALA A 624 16.42 5.95 -8.78
N LEU A 625 16.97 4.89 -8.19
CA LEU A 625 17.38 4.84 -6.79
C LEU A 625 18.74 5.50 -6.52
N GLY A 626 19.40 6.01 -7.56
CA GLY A 626 20.69 6.72 -7.51
C GLY A 626 21.92 5.83 -7.66
N ALA A 627 21.77 4.56 -8.06
CA ALA A 627 22.91 3.69 -8.35
C ALA A 627 23.43 3.99 -9.75
N VAL A 628 24.59 4.65 -9.87
CA VAL A 628 25.14 5.07 -11.16
C VAL A 628 26.51 4.47 -11.48
N GLY A 629 27.13 3.75 -10.54
CA GLY A 629 28.52 3.29 -10.62
C GLY A 629 29.49 4.33 -10.06
N ASP A 630 30.56 3.86 -9.39
CA ASP A 630 31.58 4.71 -8.74
C ASP A 630 32.93 4.51 -9.44
N PRO A 631 33.66 5.58 -9.82
CA PRO A 631 35.01 5.48 -10.40
C PRO A 631 36.03 4.75 -9.53
N LYS A 632 35.77 4.59 -8.22
CA LYS A 632 36.59 3.79 -7.31
C LYS A 632 36.45 2.30 -7.56
N THR A 633 35.31 1.84 -8.07
CA THR A 633 35.07 0.45 -8.43
C THR A 633 35.81 0.14 -9.73
N LYS A 634 36.78 -0.77 -9.66
CA LYS A 634 37.66 -1.14 -10.75
C LYS A 634 37.23 -2.47 -11.34
N VAL A 635 36.90 -2.45 -12.63
CA VAL A 635 36.44 -3.63 -13.35
C VAL A 635 37.44 -3.98 -14.45
N GLY A 636 38.02 -5.18 -14.37
CA GLY A 636 38.90 -5.71 -15.42
C GLY A 636 38.12 -6.49 -16.47
N VAL A 637 38.38 -6.20 -17.74
CA VAL A 637 37.80 -6.92 -18.88
C VAL A 637 38.87 -7.86 -19.45
N PHE A 638 38.78 -9.14 -19.10
CA PHE A 638 39.74 -10.17 -19.50
C PHE A 638 39.36 -10.75 -20.85
N ASP A 639 39.72 -10.05 -21.92
CA ASP A 639 39.19 -10.32 -23.25
C ASP A 639 40.22 -10.03 -24.37
N THR A 640 39.78 -9.64 -25.56
CA THR A 640 40.62 -9.41 -26.77
C THR A 640 41.22 -8.00 -26.88
N GLY A 641 41.01 -7.17 -25.87
CA GLY A 641 41.36 -5.75 -25.88
C GLY A 641 40.14 -4.84 -25.85
N ILE A 642 40.32 -3.60 -25.41
CA ILE A 642 39.29 -2.56 -25.45
C ILE A 642 39.73 -1.45 -26.39
N ASN A 643 38.84 -1.03 -27.31
CA ASN A 643 39.01 0.23 -28.01
C ASN A 643 38.79 1.42 -27.05
N PHE A 644 39.80 1.72 -26.24
CA PHE A 644 39.78 2.83 -25.28
C PHE A 644 39.64 4.23 -25.93
N ARG A 645 39.66 4.31 -27.27
CA ARG A 645 39.47 5.55 -28.05
C ARG A 645 38.01 5.81 -28.42
N HIS A 646 37.13 4.83 -28.20
CA HIS A 646 35.72 4.93 -28.53
C HIS A 646 35.09 6.13 -27.82
N GLU A 647 34.18 6.84 -28.50
CA GLU A 647 33.60 8.07 -27.97
C GLU A 647 32.74 7.84 -26.72
N ASP A 648 32.00 6.74 -26.66
CA ASP A 648 31.22 6.33 -25.47
C ASP A 648 32.02 6.10 -24.19
N PHE A 649 33.34 5.99 -24.25
CA PHE A 649 34.14 5.88 -23.04
C PHE A 649 34.71 7.22 -22.57
N ARG A 650 34.44 8.32 -23.29
CA ARG A 650 34.99 9.63 -22.98
C ARG A 650 34.24 10.30 -21.85
N ILE A 651 35.02 10.75 -20.88
CA ILE A 651 34.56 11.53 -19.75
C ILE A 651 34.51 13.03 -20.11
N ASP A 652 35.40 13.49 -20.99
CA ASP A 652 35.38 14.85 -21.55
C ASP A 652 35.25 14.79 -23.08
N PRO A 653 34.10 15.16 -23.65
CA PRO A 653 33.88 15.14 -25.10
C PRO A 653 34.73 16.18 -25.85
N ASN A 654 35.27 17.19 -25.16
CA ASN A 654 36.11 18.25 -25.74
C ASN A 654 37.60 17.95 -25.68
N ALA A 655 38.02 16.89 -24.98
CA ALA A 655 39.42 16.51 -24.88
C ALA A 655 39.95 16.07 -26.25
N GLN A 656 40.91 16.82 -26.79
CA GLN A 656 41.63 16.48 -28.02
C GLN A 656 42.39 15.16 -27.82
N PHE A 657 42.39 14.29 -28.84
CA PHE A 657 43.17 13.06 -28.85
C PHE A 657 44.64 13.33 -28.48
N SER A 658 45.04 12.90 -27.29
CA SER A 658 46.41 12.97 -26.79
C SER A 658 46.96 11.56 -26.58
N PRO A 659 48.28 11.32 -26.78
CA PRO A 659 48.93 10.06 -26.40
C PRO A 659 48.72 9.65 -24.92
N ASN A 660 48.29 10.58 -24.06
CA ASN A 660 47.94 10.35 -22.65
C ASN A 660 46.41 10.16 -22.45
N LEU A 661 45.74 9.44 -23.35
CA LEU A 661 44.27 9.40 -23.45
C LEU A 661 43.53 8.98 -22.15
N PHE A 662 44.16 8.16 -21.30
CA PHE A 662 43.53 7.56 -20.10
C PHE A 662 42.98 8.55 -19.06
N ASP A 663 43.50 9.78 -19.02
CA ASP A 663 43.00 10.79 -18.08
C ASP A 663 41.55 11.22 -18.39
N TYR A 664 41.11 11.01 -19.65
CA TYR A 664 39.82 11.48 -20.16
C TYR A 664 38.87 10.34 -20.57
N THR A 665 39.18 9.09 -20.21
CA THR A 665 38.32 7.93 -20.50
C THR A 665 38.04 7.13 -19.24
N GLN A 666 36.96 6.37 -19.24
CA GLN A 666 36.68 5.37 -18.20
C GLN A 666 37.69 4.23 -18.16
N ILE A 667 38.37 3.93 -19.28
CA ILE A 667 39.49 3.01 -19.30
C ILE A 667 40.68 3.70 -18.64
N ARG A 668 41.15 3.17 -17.52
CA ARG A 668 42.22 3.79 -16.70
C ARG A 668 43.60 3.23 -16.95
N ALA A 669 43.69 1.94 -17.27
CA ALA A 669 44.94 1.27 -17.60
C ALA A 669 44.69 -0.06 -18.32
N GLY A 670 45.76 -0.72 -18.75
CA GLY A 670 45.70 -2.07 -19.29
C GLY A 670 46.98 -2.51 -19.98
N ARG A 671 47.03 -3.79 -20.36
CA ARG A 671 48.18 -4.40 -21.05
C ARG A 671 47.74 -5.51 -21.99
N ASP A 672 48.47 -5.67 -23.10
CA ASP A 672 48.39 -6.85 -23.97
C ASP A 672 49.32 -7.95 -23.44
N TYR A 673 48.74 -8.98 -22.82
CA TYR A 673 49.44 -10.14 -22.29
C TYR A 673 49.74 -11.19 -23.38
N THR A 674 49.09 -11.09 -24.55
CA THR A 674 49.41 -11.93 -25.71
C THR A 674 50.73 -11.51 -26.38
N LYS A 675 51.15 -10.26 -26.14
CA LYS A 675 52.42 -9.65 -26.58
C LYS A 675 53.13 -8.94 -25.41
N PRO A 676 53.79 -9.69 -24.51
CA PRO A 676 54.37 -9.14 -23.29
C PRO A 676 55.32 -7.97 -23.57
N GLY A 677 55.02 -6.79 -23.00
CA GLY A 677 55.92 -5.63 -23.00
C GLY A 677 55.29 -4.28 -23.39
N PHE A 678 54.03 -4.24 -23.85
CA PHE A 678 53.41 -3.00 -24.32
C PHE A 678 52.21 -2.60 -23.43
N PRO A 679 52.25 -1.44 -22.73
CA PRO A 679 51.05 -0.88 -22.11
C PRO A 679 50.05 -0.49 -23.20
N VAL A 680 48.75 -0.55 -22.91
CA VAL A 680 47.68 -0.26 -23.88
C VAL A 680 47.78 1.17 -24.46
N SER A 681 48.33 2.13 -23.70
CA SER A 681 48.63 3.50 -24.18
C SER A 681 49.65 3.56 -25.33
N SER A 682 50.48 2.53 -25.51
CA SER A 682 51.54 2.53 -26.52
C SER A 682 51.08 2.06 -27.91
N PHE A 683 49.82 1.63 -28.06
CA PHE A 683 49.29 1.14 -29.33
C PHE A 683 48.97 2.29 -30.30
N ALA A 684 49.71 2.39 -31.41
CA ALA A 684 49.39 3.33 -32.49
C ALA A 684 48.21 2.84 -33.37
N GLY A 685 48.04 1.52 -33.50
CA GLY A 685 47.01 0.88 -34.33
C GLY A 685 45.70 0.58 -33.59
N GLN A 686 44.99 -0.44 -34.06
CA GLN A 686 43.73 -0.94 -33.50
C GLN A 686 43.98 -1.63 -32.13
N PRO A 687 43.48 -1.09 -31.00
CA PRO A 687 43.74 -1.66 -29.66
C PRO A 687 43.05 -3.01 -29.43
N ASP A 688 41.79 -3.15 -29.87
CA ASP A 688 41.06 -4.43 -29.85
C ASP A 688 41.16 -5.10 -31.22
N ASN A 689 42.07 -6.07 -31.31
CA ASN A 689 42.46 -6.69 -32.59
C ASN A 689 41.44 -7.73 -33.10
N HIS A 690 40.47 -8.12 -32.26
CA HIS A 690 39.45 -9.11 -32.59
C HIS A 690 38.04 -8.51 -32.60
N GLY A 691 37.71 -7.65 -31.64
CA GLY A 691 36.44 -6.95 -31.57
C GLY A 691 35.44 -7.49 -30.56
N HIS A 692 35.86 -8.38 -29.65
CA HIS A 692 34.99 -8.97 -28.65
C HIS A 692 35.03 -8.18 -27.33
N GLY A 693 36.22 -7.78 -26.87
CA GLY A 693 36.38 -7.06 -25.60
C GLY A 693 35.78 -5.64 -25.59
N THR A 694 35.74 -4.96 -26.73
CA THR A 694 35.14 -3.61 -26.83
C THR A 694 33.63 -3.62 -26.49
N PRO A 695 32.77 -4.45 -27.14
CA PRO A 695 31.38 -4.66 -26.74
C PRO A 695 31.16 -4.94 -25.25
N VAL A 696 31.97 -5.84 -24.69
CA VAL A 696 31.90 -6.26 -23.28
C VAL A 696 32.13 -5.05 -22.36
N ALA A 697 33.17 -4.25 -22.64
CA ALA A 697 33.45 -3.02 -21.92
C ALA A 697 32.31 -1.99 -22.05
N GLY A 698 31.70 -1.87 -23.23
CA GLY A 698 30.58 -0.97 -23.47
C GLY A 698 29.35 -1.32 -22.63
N ILE A 699 28.99 -2.61 -22.54
CA ILE A 699 27.85 -3.07 -21.73
C ILE A 699 28.08 -2.76 -20.23
N ILE A 700 29.29 -2.98 -19.73
CA ILE A 700 29.62 -2.71 -18.32
C ILE A 700 29.56 -1.20 -18.05
N GLY A 701 30.22 -0.42 -18.90
CA GLY A 701 30.70 0.89 -18.48
C GLY A 701 30.44 2.06 -19.41
N ALA A 702 29.97 1.93 -20.66
CA ALA A 702 29.79 3.11 -21.54
C ALA A 702 29.09 4.29 -20.83
N VAL A 703 29.66 5.50 -20.97
CA VAL A 703 29.23 6.68 -20.22
C VAL A 703 27.78 7.00 -20.57
N ARG A 704 26.86 6.88 -19.61
CA ARG A 704 25.46 7.23 -19.83
C ARG A 704 25.26 8.73 -19.78
N ASN A 705 24.15 9.19 -20.36
CA ASN A 705 23.66 10.57 -20.32
C ASN A 705 24.56 11.58 -21.04
N ASN A 706 25.43 11.13 -21.94
CA ASN A 706 26.34 12.01 -22.70
C ASN A 706 25.76 12.39 -24.08
N GLU A 707 24.50 12.04 -24.35
CA GLU A 707 23.76 12.25 -25.61
C GLU A 707 24.31 11.48 -26.83
N ILE A 708 25.24 10.54 -26.63
CA ILE A 708 25.93 9.82 -27.70
C ILE A 708 25.78 8.31 -27.46
N GLY A 709 25.57 7.55 -28.52
CA GLY A 709 25.79 6.10 -28.45
C GLY A 709 24.87 5.34 -27.48
N VAL A 710 25.49 4.61 -26.54
CA VAL A 710 24.82 3.62 -25.70
C VAL A 710 25.07 3.86 -24.20
N ALA A 711 24.14 3.38 -23.37
CA ALA A 711 24.25 3.39 -21.93
C ALA A 711 24.89 2.10 -21.40
N GLY A 712 25.99 2.21 -20.65
CA GLY A 712 26.55 1.11 -19.86
C GLY A 712 25.82 0.93 -18.53
N VAL A 713 25.72 -0.30 -18.02
CA VAL A 713 24.98 -0.62 -16.77
C VAL A 713 25.48 0.19 -15.57
N ALA A 714 26.81 0.32 -15.43
CA ALA A 714 27.48 1.09 -14.38
C ALA A 714 28.32 2.25 -14.93
N GLY A 715 27.84 2.86 -16.02
CA GLY A 715 28.55 3.89 -16.78
C GLY A 715 28.50 5.31 -16.23
N GLY A 716 27.88 5.52 -15.06
CA GLY A 716 27.71 6.86 -14.50
C GLY A 716 26.42 7.52 -14.96
N ASP A 717 26.33 8.83 -14.77
CA ASP A 717 25.24 9.68 -15.23
C ASP A 717 25.76 10.97 -15.88
N TYR A 718 27.04 10.97 -16.27
CA TYR A 718 27.82 12.06 -16.84
C TYR A 718 28.02 13.28 -15.93
N GLU A 719 26.96 13.76 -15.27
CA GLU A 719 26.98 14.95 -14.42
C GLU A 719 27.60 14.73 -13.04
N HIS A 720 27.32 13.59 -12.40
CA HIS A 720 27.70 13.33 -10.99
C HIS A 720 28.75 12.23 -10.86
N SER A 721 28.70 11.23 -11.74
CA SER A 721 29.68 10.15 -11.80
C SER A 721 30.03 9.82 -13.23
N THR A 722 31.31 9.52 -13.45
CA THR A 722 31.82 9.03 -14.72
C THR A 722 31.70 7.50 -14.82
N GLY A 723 30.99 6.85 -13.90
CA GLY A 723 30.88 5.40 -13.84
C GLY A 723 32.15 4.72 -13.36
N VAL A 724 32.17 3.39 -13.48
CA VAL A 724 33.28 2.53 -13.04
C VAL A 724 34.60 2.82 -13.77
N SER A 725 35.71 2.44 -13.16
CA SER A 725 37.03 2.45 -13.82
C SER A 725 37.30 1.11 -14.51
N LEU A 726 37.38 1.12 -15.84
CA LEU A 726 37.65 -0.08 -16.63
C LEU A 726 39.16 -0.33 -16.82
N TYR A 727 39.55 -1.60 -16.81
CA TYR A 727 40.93 -2.03 -17.05
C TYR A 727 40.98 -3.04 -18.20
N ASP A 728 41.79 -2.75 -19.21
CA ASP A 728 41.96 -3.62 -20.38
C ASP A 728 42.95 -4.76 -20.05
N MET A 729 42.42 -5.96 -19.84
CA MET A 729 43.17 -7.16 -19.51
C MET A 729 43.28 -8.07 -20.74
N ASN A 730 43.80 -7.52 -21.85
CA ASN A 730 43.90 -8.20 -23.14
C ASN A 730 44.76 -9.47 -23.06
N CYS A 731 44.11 -10.62 -22.95
CA CYS A 731 44.75 -11.92 -22.79
C CYS A 731 44.28 -12.96 -23.84
N LEU A 732 43.47 -12.53 -24.83
CA LEU A 732 42.90 -13.39 -25.87
C LEU A 732 43.23 -12.86 -27.28
N ALA A 733 43.62 -13.76 -28.18
CA ALA A 733 43.90 -13.43 -29.59
C ALA A 733 43.53 -14.61 -30.53
N LEU A 734 42.24 -14.93 -30.64
CA LEU A 734 41.64 -16.11 -31.34
C LEU A 734 41.92 -17.48 -30.71
N GLN A 735 42.90 -17.59 -29.82
CA GLN A 735 43.22 -18.78 -29.04
C GLN A 735 43.47 -18.37 -27.59
N LEU A 736 43.04 -19.22 -26.66
CA LEU A 736 43.30 -19.04 -25.24
C LEU A 736 44.64 -19.68 -24.88
N ARG A 737 45.55 -18.90 -24.30
CA ARG A 737 46.79 -19.40 -23.68
C ARG A 737 46.69 -19.19 -22.17
N LEU A 738 46.70 -20.29 -21.42
CA LEU A 738 46.58 -20.26 -19.96
C LEU A 738 47.65 -19.38 -19.30
N THR A 739 48.86 -19.31 -19.86
CA THR A 739 49.94 -18.45 -19.37
C THR A 739 49.62 -16.97 -19.48
N ASP A 740 48.96 -16.55 -20.56
CA ASP A 740 48.61 -15.15 -20.80
C ASP A 740 47.46 -14.74 -19.87
N VAL A 741 46.45 -15.61 -19.74
CA VAL A 741 45.34 -15.45 -18.79
C VAL A 741 45.87 -15.39 -17.36
N SER A 742 46.80 -16.27 -16.98
CA SER A 742 47.38 -16.28 -15.62
C SER A 742 48.20 -15.02 -15.35
N ALA A 743 48.94 -14.50 -16.34
CA ALA A 743 49.68 -13.26 -16.20
C ALA A 743 48.75 -12.04 -16.08
N ALA A 744 47.64 -12.03 -16.82
CA ALA A 744 46.59 -11.03 -16.66
C ALA A 744 45.96 -11.12 -15.27
N TYR A 745 45.65 -12.32 -14.79
CA TYR A 745 45.11 -12.57 -13.45
C TYR A 745 46.01 -11.97 -12.37
N TYR A 746 47.29 -12.32 -12.40
CA TYR A 746 48.28 -11.77 -11.48
C TYR A 746 48.27 -10.24 -11.47
N ALA A 747 48.29 -9.60 -12.63
CA ALA A 747 48.28 -8.15 -12.72
C ALA A 747 46.95 -7.54 -12.26
N GLY A 748 45.82 -8.20 -12.52
CA GLY A 748 44.51 -7.80 -12.02
C GLY A 748 44.48 -7.75 -10.50
N VAL A 749 44.99 -8.79 -9.84
CA VAL A 749 45.05 -8.88 -8.37
C VAL A 749 46.10 -7.93 -7.79
N ILE A 750 47.35 -8.00 -8.28
CA ILE A 750 48.50 -7.34 -7.64
C ILE A 750 48.73 -5.91 -8.14
N ASP A 751 48.76 -5.71 -9.46
CA ASP A 751 49.15 -4.43 -10.05
C ASP A 751 47.99 -3.44 -10.05
N TYR A 752 46.80 -3.89 -10.43
CA TYR A 752 45.62 -3.06 -10.60
C TYR A 752 44.68 -3.09 -9.38
N LYS A 753 44.68 -4.19 -8.64
CA LYS A 753 43.79 -4.43 -7.48
C LYS A 753 42.35 -4.20 -7.86
N LEU A 754 41.89 -4.99 -8.83
CA LEU A 754 40.54 -4.93 -9.35
C LEU A 754 39.53 -5.34 -8.27
N ASP A 755 38.32 -4.82 -8.35
CA ASP A 755 37.21 -5.26 -7.49
C ASP A 755 36.37 -6.34 -8.20
N ILE A 756 36.27 -6.26 -9.54
CA ILE A 756 35.52 -7.21 -10.36
C ILE A 756 36.37 -7.64 -11.56
N MET A 757 36.39 -8.94 -11.86
CA MET A 757 36.94 -9.50 -13.09
C MET A 757 35.83 -10.05 -13.97
N ASN A 758 35.60 -9.44 -15.13
CA ASN A 758 34.69 -9.97 -16.13
C ASN A 758 35.43 -10.90 -17.10
N HIS A 759 34.88 -12.10 -17.27
CA HIS A 759 35.37 -13.13 -18.18
C HIS A 759 34.26 -13.58 -19.12
N SER A 760 34.19 -12.94 -20.29
CA SER A 760 33.20 -13.25 -21.33
C SER A 760 33.63 -14.40 -22.26
N TRP A 761 34.36 -15.37 -21.70
CA TRP A 761 34.89 -16.55 -22.38
C TRP A 761 34.83 -17.77 -21.45
N CYS A 762 34.80 -18.95 -22.05
CA CYS A 762 34.93 -20.21 -21.35
C CYS A 762 35.68 -21.22 -22.21
N VAL A 763 36.15 -22.30 -21.57
CA VAL A 763 36.73 -23.46 -22.25
C VAL A 763 35.80 -24.64 -22.02
N SER A 764 35.15 -25.09 -23.10
CA SER A 764 34.35 -26.32 -23.12
C SER A 764 35.12 -27.39 -23.88
N PHE A 765 35.27 -28.57 -23.29
CA PHE A 765 36.04 -29.66 -23.89
C PHE A 765 35.12 -30.70 -24.54
N ASN A 766 35.06 -30.72 -25.87
CA ASN A 766 34.43 -31.82 -26.60
C ASN A 766 35.39 -33.03 -26.63
N PHE A 767 35.28 -33.95 -25.68
CA PHE A 767 36.20 -35.08 -25.58
C PHE A 767 35.91 -36.20 -26.59
N ASN A 768 36.95 -36.58 -27.34
CA ASN A 768 37.08 -37.93 -27.90
C ASN A 768 37.85 -38.79 -26.87
N PRO A 769 37.20 -39.76 -26.19
CA PRO A 769 37.77 -40.48 -25.03
C PRO A 769 38.95 -41.42 -25.35
N THR A 770 39.45 -41.43 -26.60
CA THR A 770 40.49 -42.37 -27.05
C THR A 770 41.93 -41.85 -26.98
N MET A 771 42.18 -40.57 -26.67
CA MET A 771 43.55 -40.00 -26.71
C MET A 771 44.14 -39.50 -25.38
N TYR A 772 43.37 -38.92 -24.45
CA TYR A 772 43.87 -38.50 -23.12
C TYR A 772 42.73 -38.40 -22.09
N SER A 773 42.97 -38.79 -20.84
CA SER A 773 42.04 -38.54 -19.72
C SER A 773 42.31 -37.15 -19.13
N PHE A 774 41.34 -36.25 -19.22
CA PHE A 774 41.41 -34.88 -18.70
C PHE A 774 40.41 -34.76 -17.55
N THR A 775 40.84 -34.20 -16.43
CA THR A 775 40.07 -34.01 -15.19
C THR A 775 40.24 -32.57 -14.72
N ASP A 776 39.53 -32.09 -13.69
CA ASP A 776 39.72 -30.75 -13.11
C ASP A 776 41.19 -30.43 -12.78
N THR A 777 41.97 -31.46 -12.51
CA THR A 777 43.42 -31.38 -12.26
C THR A 777 44.26 -31.01 -13.50
N SER A 778 43.65 -30.88 -14.67
CA SER A 778 44.32 -30.50 -15.93
C SER A 778 44.36 -28.97 -16.16
N LEU A 779 43.66 -28.17 -15.34
CA LEU A 779 43.67 -26.70 -15.34
C LEU A 779 44.14 -26.10 -14.00
N ASN A 780 44.98 -26.81 -13.24
CA ASN A 780 45.41 -26.40 -11.89
C ASN A 780 45.90 -24.95 -11.80
N LEU A 781 46.69 -24.49 -12.77
CA LEU A 781 47.18 -23.10 -12.75
C LEU A 781 46.03 -22.09 -12.83
N LEU A 782 45.00 -22.34 -13.65
CA LEU A 782 43.85 -21.45 -13.75
C LEU A 782 42.96 -21.55 -12.51
N LYS A 783 42.80 -22.76 -11.95
CA LYS A 783 42.12 -22.96 -10.67
C LYS A 783 42.81 -22.21 -9.52
N ASP A 784 44.13 -22.29 -9.45
CA ASP A 784 44.95 -21.56 -8.47
C ASP A 784 44.82 -20.05 -8.66
N MET A 785 44.75 -19.55 -9.90
CA MET A 785 44.57 -18.12 -10.16
C MET A 785 43.15 -17.62 -9.82
N VAL A 786 42.11 -18.42 -10.07
CA VAL A 786 40.74 -18.11 -9.65
C VAL A 786 40.67 -18.07 -8.13
N ARG A 787 41.19 -19.11 -7.45
CA ARG A 787 41.30 -19.14 -5.99
C ARG A 787 42.08 -17.93 -5.47
N PHE A 788 43.21 -17.59 -6.10
CA PHE A 788 44.01 -16.44 -5.71
C PHE A 788 43.25 -15.11 -5.83
N ALA A 789 42.42 -14.94 -6.86
CA ALA A 789 41.59 -13.74 -6.99
C ALA A 789 40.46 -13.70 -5.94
N SER A 790 39.79 -14.82 -5.69
CA SER A 790 38.76 -14.97 -4.63
C SER A 790 39.35 -14.72 -3.23
N GLU A 791 40.52 -15.28 -2.91
CA GLU A 791 41.24 -15.03 -1.64
C GLU A 791 41.68 -13.57 -1.47
N ASN A 792 41.64 -12.75 -2.53
CA ASN A 792 41.89 -11.31 -2.49
C ASN A 792 40.59 -10.49 -2.56
N GLU A 793 39.43 -11.10 -2.27
CA GLU A 793 38.10 -10.46 -2.22
C GLU A 793 37.68 -9.81 -3.53
N ILE A 794 38.22 -10.30 -4.66
CA ILE A 794 37.81 -9.85 -5.98
C ILE A 794 36.59 -10.69 -6.38
N LEU A 795 35.60 -10.10 -7.04
CA LEU A 795 34.47 -10.85 -7.61
C LEU A 795 34.85 -11.36 -9.02
N GLN A 796 34.64 -12.65 -9.29
CA GLN A 796 34.88 -13.23 -10.61
C GLN A 796 33.54 -13.50 -11.30
N VAL A 797 33.29 -12.89 -12.45
CA VAL A 797 32.05 -13.10 -13.23
C VAL A 797 32.38 -13.81 -14.54
N TYR A 798 31.79 -14.98 -14.76
CA TYR A 798 32.14 -15.87 -15.86
C TYR A 798 30.94 -16.21 -16.74
N ALA A 799 31.12 -16.10 -18.06
CA ALA A 799 30.16 -16.60 -19.03
C ALA A 799 30.13 -18.14 -19.04
N ARG A 800 28.93 -18.74 -18.96
CA ARG A 800 28.73 -20.21 -18.90
C ARG A 800 29.05 -20.95 -20.20
N GLY A 801 28.89 -20.27 -21.33
CA GLY A 801 29.18 -20.80 -22.67
C GLY A 801 27.98 -20.88 -23.59
N ASN A 802 28.26 -21.04 -24.88
CA ASN A 802 27.28 -21.03 -25.96
C ASN A 802 27.15 -22.41 -26.63
N VAL A 803 27.12 -23.48 -25.82
CA VAL A 803 26.97 -24.87 -26.27
C VAL A 803 25.67 -25.44 -25.74
N VAL A 804 24.86 -26.03 -26.62
CA VAL A 804 23.56 -26.62 -26.26
C VAL A 804 23.75 -27.78 -25.29
N GLY A 805 23.18 -27.67 -24.09
CA GLY A 805 23.06 -28.77 -23.12
C GLY A 805 23.55 -28.44 -21.71
N ASP A 806 23.42 -29.43 -20.82
CA ASP A 806 24.04 -29.47 -19.49
C ASP A 806 25.54 -29.73 -19.67
N THR A 807 26.30 -28.65 -19.78
CA THR A 807 27.73 -28.71 -20.11
C THR A 807 28.55 -28.04 -19.03
N ILE A 808 29.63 -28.72 -18.64
CA ILE A 808 30.65 -28.17 -17.76
C ILE A 808 31.61 -27.33 -18.61
N SER A 809 31.77 -26.07 -18.22
CA SER A 809 32.66 -25.11 -18.85
C SER A 809 33.56 -24.51 -17.78
N TYR A 810 34.86 -24.40 -18.06
CA TYR A 810 35.81 -23.82 -17.11
C TYR A 810 36.24 -22.44 -17.59
N PRO A 811 36.49 -21.48 -16.68
CA PRO A 811 36.40 -21.56 -15.21
C PRO A 811 35.01 -21.52 -14.57
N SER A 812 33.93 -21.25 -15.34
CA SER A 812 32.56 -21.04 -14.82
C SER A 812 31.95 -22.18 -13.98
N SER A 813 32.64 -23.31 -13.87
CA SER A 813 32.23 -24.52 -13.14
C SER A 813 33.29 -24.99 -12.11
N PHE A 814 34.29 -24.16 -11.79
CA PHE A 814 35.26 -24.49 -10.73
C PHE A 814 34.60 -24.46 -9.34
N TYR A 815 34.91 -25.46 -8.52
CA TYR A 815 34.45 -25.55 -7.12
C TYR A 815 35.60 -25.82 -6.13
N PRO A 816 35.50 -25.32 -4.88
CA PRO A 816 36.40 -25.68 -3.77
C PRO A 816 36.20 -27.14 -3.31
N ASP A 817 34.95 -27.57 -3.09
CA ASP A 817 34.55 -28.92 -2.65
C ASP A 817 33.06 -29.16 -2.97
N TRP A 818 32.69 -30.37 -3.38
CA TRP A 818 31.30 -30.76 -3.69
C TRP A 818 30.35 -30.74 -2.47
N GLN A 819 30.90 -30.58 -1.26
CA GLN A 819 30.16 -30.56 0.00
C GLN A 819 29.82 -29.16 0.53
N THR A 820 30.50 -28.09 0.09
CA THR A 820 30.39 -26.76 0.72
C THR A 820 29.46 -25.78 0.00
N GLY A 821 29.08 -26.02 -1.25
CA GLY A 821 28.39 -24.98 -2.04
C GLY A 821 29.38 -23.97 -2.64
N ASP A 822 28.90 -23.11 -3.53
CA ASP A 822 29.71 -22.22 -4.37
C ASP A 822 30.38 -21.09 -3.58
N ASP A 823 31.65 -20.76 -3.86
CA ASP A 823 32.36 -19.66 -3.17
C ASP A 823 33.35 -18.87 -4.07
N TRP A 824 33.58 -19.25 -5.34
CA TRP A 824 34.70 -18.66 -6.12
C TRP A 824 34.30 -17.92 -7.40
N VAL A 825 33.18 -18.26 -8.03
CA VAL A 825 32.82 -17.70 -9.34
C VAL A 825 31.33 -17.46 -9.45
N LEU A 826 30.96 -16.29 -9.98
CA LEU A 826 29.59 -15.98 -10.37
C LEU A 826 29.39 -16.40 -11.84
N SER A 827 28.75 -17.55 -12.03
CA SER A 827 28.50 -18.23 -13.30
C SER A 827 27.23 -17.72 -13.98
N VAL A 828 27.37 -17.21 -15.20
CA VAL A 828 26.30 -16.47 -15.91
C VAL A 828 25.89 -17.16 -17.20
N GLY A 829 24.63 -17.58 -17.25
CA GLY A 829 23.98 -18.16 -18.42
C GLY A 829 23.21 -17.11 -19.23
N GLY A 830 22.51 -17.57 -20.27
CA GLY A 830 21.83 -16.71 -21.24
C GLY A 830 20.32 -16.89 -21.27
N SER A 831 19.58 -15.77 -21.29
CA SER A 831 18.13 -15.72 -21.50
C SER A 831 17.74 -15.36 -22.94
N GLY A 832 16.61 -15.90 -23.40
CA GLY A 832 15.99 -15.58 -24.67
C GLY A 832 15.25 -14.24 -24.65
N ASN A 833 14.61 -13.94 -25.77
CA ASN A 833 13.77 -12.75 -25.94
C ASN A 833 12.53 -12.73 -25.05
N ASP A 834 12.18 -13.87 -24.44
CA ASP A 834 11.10 -14.05 -23.47
C ASP A 834 11.59 -14.02 -22.01
N GLY A 835 12.90 -13.85 -21.79
CA GLY A 835 13.52 -13.91 -20.47
C GLY A 835 13.73 -15.32 -19.92
N GLU A 836 13.24 -16.36 -20.61
CA GLU A 836 13.49 -17.76 -20.25
C GLU A 836 14.88 -18.20 -20.71
N LYS A 837 15.34 -19.39 -20.30
CA LYS A 837 16.63 -19.92 -20.76
C LYS A 837 16.72 -19.94 -22.29
N ASN A 838 17.79 -19.35 -22.83
CA ASN A 838 18.08 -19.46 -24.26
C ASN A 838 18.53 -20.89 -24.63
N PHE A 839 18.02 -21.42 -25.74
CA PHE A 839 18.38 -22.75 -26.23
C PHE A 839 19.89 -22.93 -26.47
N PHE A 840 20.58 -21.87 -26.92
CA PHE A 840 22.01 -21.89 -27.22
C PHE A 840 22.91 -21.62 -26.00
N SER A 841 22.33 -21.25 -24.85
CA SER A 841 23.09 -21.11 -23.62
C SER A 841 23.40 -22.48 -23.04
N SER A 842 24.67 -22.67 -22.68
CA SER A 842 25.06 -23.74 -21.76
C SER A 842 24.39 -23.53 -20.41
N TYR A 843 24.03 -24.63 -19.75
CA TYR A 843 23.41 -24.63 -18.43
C TYR A 843 23.94 -25.81 -17.61
N GLY A 844 23.45 -26.01 -16.40
CA GLY A 844 23.84 -27.10 -15.54
C GLY A 844 23.99 -26.67 -14.08
N ARG A 845 24.43 -27.60 -13.24
CA ARG A 845 24.78 -27.29 -11.85
C ARG A 845 25.81 -26.15 -11.80
N GLN A 846 25.77 -25.34 -10.74
CA GLN A 846 26.68 -24.20 -10.52
C GLN A 846 26.42 -23.01 -11.47
N LEU A 847 25.25 -22.95 -12.10
CA LEU A 847 24.79 -21.75 -12.79
C LEU A 847 24.13 -20.83 -11.77
N ASP A 848 24.54 -19.58 -11.64
CA ASP A 848 24.00 -18.70 -10.59
C ASP A 848 22.81 -17.90 -11.06
N VAL A 849 22.92 -17.27 -12.22
CA VAL A 849 21.86 -16.46 -12.82
C VAL A 849 21.96 -16.51 -14.34
N ILE A 850 20.88 -16.12 -15.01
CA ILE A 850 20.89 -15.84 -16.45
C ILE A 850 20.76 -14.34 -16.71
N GLY A 851 21.32 -13.88 -17.83
CA GLY A 851 21.15 -12.52 -18.32
C GLY A 851 20.84 -12.51 -19.83
N PRO A 852 20.40 -11.36 -20.38
CA PRO A 852 20.10 -11.21 -21.80
C PRO A 852 21.18 -11.81 -22.70
N PHE A 853 20.80 -12.70 -23.62
CA PHE A 853 21.75 -13.41 -24.50
C PHE A 853 21.68 -12.95 -25.96
N THR A 854 20.50 -12.57 -26.42
CA THR A 854 20.21 -12.42 -27.85
C THR A 854 20.75 -11.09 -28.40
N PRO A 855 21.27 -11.05 -29.63
CA PRO A 855 21.77 -9.82 -30.25
C PRO A 855 20.76 -8.68 -30.32
N GLU A 856 19.47 -9.00 -30.35
CA GLU A 856 18.37 -8.02 -30.36
C GLU A 856 18.23 -7.27 -29.03
N LEU A 857 18.76 -7.82 -27.93
CA LEU A 857 18.70 -7.20 -26.60
C LEU A 857 19.93 -6.34 -26.28
N HIS A 858 21.02 -6.45 -27.07
CA HIS A 858 22.25 -5.69 -26.85
C HIS A 858 22.69 -4.93 -28.08
N TYR A 859 22.81 -3.62 -27.91
CA TYR A 859 23.53 -2.74 -28.82
C TYR A 859 24.63 -2.03 -28.03
N THR A 860 25.87 -2.08 -28.52
CA THR A 860 27.05 -1.63 -27.77
C THR A 860 28.19 -1.21 -28.70
N THR A 861 29.26 -0.69 -28.11
CA THR A 861 30.44 -0.15 -28.79
C THR A 861 31.11 -1.15 -29.76
N HIS A 862 31.56 -0.67 -30.92
CA HIS A 862 32.31 -1.45 -31.90
C HIS A 862 33.81 -1.14 -31.80
N ARG A 863 34.63 -2.09 -32.23
CA ARG A 863 36.09 -1.95 -32.15
C ARG A 863 36.64 -0.84 -33.04
N SER A 864 35.94 -0.43 -34.11
CA SER A 864 36.47 0.48 -35.14
C SER A 864 36.98 1.81 -34.56
N VAL A 865 38.26 2.11 -34.76
CA VAL A 865 38.88 3.38 -34.33
C VAL A 865 38.65 4.54 -35.31
N SER A 866 38.20 4.27 -36.55
CA SER A 866 38.11 5.30 -37.58
C SER A 866 36.76 5.98 -37.65
N ASN A 867 35.70 5.32 -37.18
CA ASN A 867 34.32 5.71 -37.45
C ASN A 867 33.41 5.77 -36.21
N ASN A 868 33.92 5.49 -35.00
CA ASN A 868 33.13 5.39 -33.75
C ASN A 868 31.79 4.64 -33.96
N GLU A 869 31.90 3.36 -34.32
CA GLU A 869 30.74 2.55 -34.70
C GLU A 869 30.12 1.83 -33.50
N TYR A 870 28.88 1.39 -33.64
CA TYR A 870 28.17 0.54 -32.67
C TYR A 870 27.69 -0.74 -33.36
N GLN A 871 27.48 -1.81 -32.60
CA GLN A 871 27.08 -3.12 -33.12
C GLN A 871 26.13 -3.87 -32.18
N VAL A 872 25.40 -4.82 -32.74
CA VAL A 872 24.70 -5.85 -31.96
C VAL A 872 25.69 -6.84 -31.37
N PHE A 873 25.41 -7.35 -30.17
CA PHE A 873 26.30 -8.29 -29.47
C PHE A 873 25.50 -9.34 -28.71
N GLY A 874 26.00 -10.56 -28.52
CA GLY A 874 25.21 -11.60 -27.89
C GLY A 874 26.01 -12.80 -27.44
N GLY A 875 25.30 -13.82 -26.96
CA GLY A 875 25.87 -14.95 -26.24
C GLY A 875 25.89 -14.72 -24.74
N THR A 876 26.35 -15.72 -23.98
CA THR A 876 26.67 -15.54 -22.55
C THR A 876 27.74 -14.47 -22.32
N SER A 877 28.50 -14.13 -23.38
CA SER A 877 29.45 -13.02 -23.43
C SER A 877 28.78 -11.64 -23.36
N GLY A 878 27.48 -11.50 -23.70
CA GLY A 878 26.68 -10.30 -23.45
C GLY A 878 25.99 -10.30 -22.07
N ALA A 879 25.67 -11.48 -21.54
CA ALA A 879 25.04 -11.64 -20.23
C ALA A 879 26.01 -11.38 -19.06
N ALA A 880 27.23 -11.96 -19.11
CA ALA A 880 28.25 -11.78 -18.08
C ALA A 880 28.60 -10.30 -17.79
N PRO A 881 28.81 -9.42 -18.79
CA PRO A 881 29.07 -8.01 -18.53
C PRO A 881 27.88 -7.25 -17.91
N MET A 882 26.63 -7.65 -18.17
CA MET A 882 25.48 -7.08 -17.46
C MET A 882 25.53 -7.41 -15.97
N VAL A 883 25.85 -8.67 -15.62
CA VAL A 883 26.03 -9.09 -14.22
C VAL A 883 27.20 -8.34 -13.57
N SER A 884 28.34 -8.19 -14.26
CA SER A 884 29.47 -7.37 -13.77
C SER A 884 29.07 -5.91 -13.56
N GLY A 885 28.23 -5.35 -14.43
CA GLY A 885 27.69 -4.00 -14.29
C GLY A 885 26.81 -3.86 -13.05
N VAL A 886 25.88 -4.79 -12.81
CA VAL A 886 25.02 -4.77 -11.62
C VAL A 886 25.82 -4.96 -10.33
N ALA A 887 26.80 -5.87 -10.34
CA ALA A 887 27.76 -6.01 -9.23
C ALA A 887 28.48 -4.69 -8.92
N ALA A 888 28.90 -3.96 -9.96
CA ALA A 888 29.56 -2.67 -9.80
C ALA A 888 28.59 -1.57 -9.31
N LEU A 889 27.31 -1.62 -9.71
CA LEU A 889 26.27 -0.75 -9.15
C LEU A 889 26.10 -1.00 -7.64
N LEU A 890 26.05 -2.26 -7.21
CA LEU A 890 25.96 -2.62 -5.78
C LEU A 890 27.15 -2.09 -4.98
N MET A 891 28.38 -2.32 -5.47
CA MET A 891 29.61 -1.82 -4.84
C MET A 891 29.65 -0.29 -4.77
N GLY A 892 29.24 0.40 -5.84
CA GLY A 892 29.22 1.87 -5.89
C GLY A 892 28.10 2.50 -5.06
N TYR A 893 26.98 1.79 -4.89
CA TYR A 893 25.82 2.27 -4.13
C TYR A 893 25.99 2.11 -2.61
N HIS A 894 26.63 1.03 -2.17
CA HIS A 894 26.79 0.71 -0.76
C HIS A 894 27.89 1.57 -0.09
N ARG A 895 27.65 2.04 1.14
CA ARG A 895 28.58 2.92 1.89
C ARG A 895 29.70 2.18 2.64
N GLY A 896 30.00 0.94 2.25
CA GLY A 896 31.05 0.09 2.85
C GLY A 896 31.51 -1.02 1.87
N PRO A 897 32.58 -1.76 2.19
CA PRO A 897 32.98 -2.89 1.35
C PRO A 897 31.88 -3.96 1.35
N LEU A 898 31.69 -4.59 0.20
CA LEU A 898 30.90 -5.81 0.04
C LEU A 898 31.88 -6.89 -0.39
N ALA A 899 31.87 -8.04 0.27
CA ALA A 899 32.65 -9.17 -0.20
C ALA A 899 31.98 -9.79 -1.44
N PRO A 900 32.72 -10.55 -2.26
CA PRO A 900 32.17 -11.22 -3.43
C PRO A 900 30.90 -12.04 -3.13
N GLU A 901 30.86 -12.73 -2.00
CA GLU A 901 29.76 -13.61 -1.58
C GLU A 901 28.49 -12.81 -1.25
N ASP A 902 28.63 -11.57 -0.75
CA ASP A 902 27.49 -10.70 -0.49
C ASP A 902 26.84 -10.23 -1.79
N ILE A 903 27.68 -9.86 -2.76
CA ILE A 903 27.23 -9.38 -4.07
C ILE A 903 26.55 -10.51 -4.82
N GLU A 904 27.17 -11.68 -4.82
CA GLU A 904 26.62 -12.90 -5.38
C GLU A 904 25.27 -13.24 -4.75
N ARG A 905 25.16 -13.19 -3.41
CA ARG A 905 23.89 -13.43 -2.72
C ARG A 905 22.83 -12.41 -3.09
N LEU A 906 23.17 -11.11 -3.12
CA LEU A 906 22.24 -10.05 -3.50
C LEU A 906 21.75 -10.26 -4.93
N ILE A 907 22.63 -10.60 -5.87
CA ILE A 907 22.28 -10.89 -7.26
C ILE A 907 21.37 -12.13 -7.37
N LYS A 908 21.70 -13.22 -6.66
CA LYS A 908 20.90 -14.46 -6.65
C LYS A 908 19.50 -14.23 -6.08
N TYR A 909 19.39 -13.58 -4.94
CA TYR A 909 18.10 -13.43 -4.23
C TYR A 909 17.21 -12.32 -4.82
N SER A 910 17.78 -11.42 -5.61
CA SER A 910 17.02 -10.41 -6.34
C SER A 910 16.64 -10.83 -7.75
N ALA A 911 17.21 -11.92 -8.27
CA ALA A 911 16.90 -12.42 -9.59
C ALA A 911 15.40 -12.72 -9.74
N THR A 912 14.88 -12.44 -10.92
CA THR A 912 13.51 -12.79 -11.28
C THR A 912 13.49 -14.28 -11.57
N ASP A 913 12.93 -15.04 -10.63
CA ASP A 913 12.83 -16.49 -10.67
C ASP A 913 12.19 -16.99 -11.98
N LYS A 914 12.84 -17.96 -12.64
CA LYS A 914 12.47 -18.50 -13.96
C LYS A 914 12.46 -20.03 -13.91
N ASP A 915 11.75 -20.64 -14.85
CA ASP A 915 11.52 -22.10 -14.88
C ASP A 915 10.80 -22.63 -13.61
N VAL A 916 11.53 -23.13 -12.61
CA VAL A 916 10.95 -23.72 -11.38
C VAL A 916 11.27 -22.86 -10.17
N PRO A 917 10.36 -22.70 -9.19
CA PRO A 917 10.60 -21.82 -8.06
C PRO A 917 11.88 -22.13 -7.29
N GLY A 918 12.72 -21.10 -7.10
CA GLY A 918 14.02 -21.19 -6.45
C GLY A 918 15.14 -21.62 -7.40
N TYR A 919 16.23 -22.16 -6.85
CA TYR A 919 17.37 -22.57 -7.68
C TYR A 919 17.02 -23.72 -8.62
N ASP A 920 17.39 -23.59 -9.89
CA ASP A 920 17.31 -24.63 -10.90
C ASP A 920 18.55 -24.68 -11.82
N ILE A 921 18.79 -25.81 -12.48
CA ILE A 921 20.00 -25.98 -13.30
C ILE A 921 19.93 -25.28 -14.67
N ASN A 922 18.75 -24.88 -15.12
CA ASN A 922 18.49 -24.21 -16.39
C ASN A 922 18.68 -22.69 -16.24
N THR A 923 18.16 -22.07 -15.18
CA THR A 923 18.21 -20.61 -15.00
C THR A 923 18.99 -20.13 -13.79
N GLY A 924 19.48 -21.05 -12.95
CA GLY A 924 20.11 -20.70 -11.68
C GLY A 924 19.05 -20.19 -10.71
N TRP A 925 19.26 -19.00 -10.16
CA TRP A 925 18.26 -18.28 -9.36
C TRP A 925 17.33 -17.41 -10.21
N GLY A 926 17.47 -17.44 -11.54
CA GLY A 926 16.62 -16.72 -12.48
C GLY A 926 17.32 -15.60 -13.24
N LEU A 927 16.52 -14.74 -13.86
CA LEU A 927 16.97 -13.61 -14.67
C LEU A 927 17.47 -12.46 -13.79
N LEU A 928 18.67 -11.95 -14.07
CA LEU A 928 19.26 -10.80 -13.38
C LEU A 928 18.28 -9.63 -13.28
N ASN A 929 18.14 -9.03 -12.09
CA ASN A 929 17.28 -7.87 -11.87
C ASN A 929 18.01 -6.80 -11.05
N ALA A 930 18.48 -5.75 -11.72
CA ALA A 930 19.27 -4.68 -11.13
C ALA A 930 18.46 -3.85 -10.12
N GLY A 931 17.20 -3.51 -10.45
CA GLY A 931 16.30 -2.77 -9.58
C GLY A 931 16.09 -3.47 -8.24
N ALA A 932 15.70 -4.75 -8.30
CA ALA A 932 15.50 -5.57 -7.11
C ALA A 932 16.80 -5.73 -6.31
N ALA A 933 17.96 -5.85 -6.95
CA ALA A 933 19.25 -5.93 -6.25
C ALA A 933 19.55 -4.67 -5.43
N ILE A 934 19.33 -3.48 -6.00
CA ILE A 934 19.53 -2.20 -5.32
C ILE A 934 18.47 -1.94 -4.23
N GLU A 935 17.25 -2.42 -4.41
CA GLU A 935 16.24 -2.38 -3.36
C GLU A 935 16.61 -3.30 -2.20
N LEU A 936 17.06 -4.53 -2.49
CA LEU A 936 17.42 -5.52 -1.48
C LEU A 936 18.52 -5.02 -0.53
N ILE A 937 19.53 -4.32 -1.07
CA ILE A 937 20.61 -3.73 -0.26
C ILE A 937 20.19 -2.47 0.54
N LYS A 938 19.03 -1.86 0.25
CA LYS A 938 18.50 -0.72 1.03
C LYS A 938 17.79 -1.14 2.32
N TYR A 939 17.23 -2.35 2.38
CA TYR A 939 16.42 -2.77 3.53
C TYR A 939 17.29 -2.92 4.79
N PRO A 940 16.83 -2.45 5.96
CA PRO A 940 17.57 -2.54 7.22
C PRO A 940 17.77 -3.99 7.73
N ASP A 941 17.12 -4.97 7.11
CA ASP A 941 17.12 -6.37 7.52
C ASP A 941 18.32 -7.19 6.98
N TYR A 942 19.10 -6.66 6.04
CA TYR A 942 20.34 -7.32 5.61
C TYR A 942 21.52 -6.90 6.49
N ARG A 943 21.88 -7.78 7.43
CA ARG A 943 23.19 -7.77 8.08
C ARG A 943 24.10 -8.72 7.32
N VAL A 944 25.03 -8.15 6.55
CA VAL A 944 26.22 -8.88 6.08
C VAL A 944 27.07 -9.19 7.31
N VAL A 945 27.25 -10.48 7.62
CA VAL A 945 28.07 -10.96 8.74
C VAL A 945 29.24 -11.73 8.16
N HIS A 946 30.44 -11.15 8.19
CA HIS A 946 31.67 -11.89 7.98
C HIS A 946 32.05 -12.56 9.30
N TYR A 947 32.19 -13.88 9.29
CA TYR A 947 32.75 -14.60 10.42
C TYR A 947 34.28 -14.50 10.34
N ASP A 948 34.93 -13.94 11.37
CA ASP A 948 36.40 -13.83 11.45
C ASP A 948 37.12 -15.20 11.54
N VAL A 949 36.37 -16.30 11.66
CA VAL A 949 36.90 -17.67 11.79
C VAL A 949 35.93 -18.64 11.13
N GLU A 950 36.42 -19.53 10.25
CA GLU A 950 35.63 -20.67 9.76
C GLU A 950 34.98 -21.44 10.93
N PRO A 951 33.69 -21.80 10.86
CA PRO A 951 33.13 -22.73 11.82
C PRO A 951 33.84 -24.08 11.66
N ASN A 952 34.48 -24.55 12.73
CA ASN A 952 35.04 -25.89 12.81
C ASN A 952 33.96 -26.94 12.49
N LEU A 953 33.97 -27.49 11.28
CA LEU A 953 33.12 -28.61 10.85
C LEU A 953 33.63 -29.96 11.42
N SER A 954 34.00 -30.00 12.70
CA SER A 954 34.59 -31.18 13.34
C SER A 954 33.81 -31.70 14.55
N SER A 955 32.48 -31.66 14.51
CA SER A 955 31.65 -32.51 15.37
C SER A 955 30.42 -32.99 14.62
N HIS A 956 30.62 -34.04 13.83
CA HIS A 956 29.59 -35.00 13.48
C HIS A 956 29.02 -35.60 14.77
N GLU A 957 27.81 -35.22 15.16
CA GLU A 957 26.75 -36.16 15.55
C GLU A 957 25.43 -35.61 15.02
N GLY A 958 24.79 -36.37 14.15
CA GLY A 958 23.75 -35.89 13.24
C GLY A 958 22.37 -35.72 13.86
N THR A 959 21.60 -34.80 13.29
CA THR A 959 20.25 -35.00 12.73
C THR A 959 19.74 -33.67 12.17
N ASP A 960 19.11 -33.76 10.99
CA ASP A 960 18.20 -32.80 10.35
C ASP A 960 18.68 -31.39 9.97
N PHE A 961 19.13 -31.25 8.71
CA PHE A 961 19.15 -29.99 7.97
C PHE A 961 17.74 -29.78 7.38
N PHE A 962 16.93 -28.91 7.98
CA PHE A 962 15.65 -28.44 7.43
C PHE A 962 15.45 -26.93 7.71
N ILE A 963 15.28 -26.18 6.62
CA ILE A 963 14.23 -25.17 6.33
C ILE A 963 13.83 -24.13 7.41
N ASP A 964 13.91 -22.86 6.99
CA ASP A 964 13.19 -21.63 7.38
C ASP A 964 13.03 -21.17 8.83
N THR A 965 13.20 -19.85 9.01
CA THR A 965 12.25 -18.90 9.64
C THR A 965 12.95 -17.52 9.73
N LEU A 966 12.47 -16.35 9.30
CA LEU A 966 11.12 -15.79 9.13
C LEU A 966 10.22 -16.07 10.33
N VAL A 967 10.40 -15.30 11.41
CA VAL A 967 9.41 -15.20 12.49
C VAL A 967 9.01 -13.74 12.67
N ALA A 968 7.79 -13.44 12.24
CA ALA A 968 6.97 -12.38 12.80
C ALA A 968 6.51 -12.80 14.21
N ASP A 969 6.50 -11.84 15.13
CA ASP A 969 6.09 -11.96 16.53
C ASP A 969 4.69 -12.57 16.70
N TYR A 970 4.56 -13.54 17.61
CA TYR A 970 3.42 -13.70 18.52
C TYR A 970 3.92 -14.41 19.79
N GLY A 971 3.98 -13.68 20.91
CA GLY A 971 4.41 -14.22 22.19
C GLY A 971 3.35 -15.08 22.88
N VAL A 972 3.79 -16.04 23.70
CA VAL A 972 3.17 -16.38 24.99
C VAL A 972 4.24 -16.91 25.95
N HIS A 973 4.20 -16.33 27.15
CA HIS A 973 4.79 -16.69 28.44
C HIS A 973 5.36 -18.11 28.69
N ALA A 974 6.59 -18.09 29.23
CA ALA A 974 7.06 -18.78 30.44
C ALA A 974 6.79 -20.28 30.63
N MET A 975 7.86 -21.08 30.76
CA MET A 975 8.15 -21.87 31.97
C MET A 975 9.60 -22.41 31.96
N GLY A 976 10.33 -22.08 33.03
CA GLY A 976 11.25 -22.93 33.82
C GLY A 976 12.37 -23.77 33.16
N PRO A 977 13.61 -23.76 33.71
CA PRO A 977 14.72 -24.54 33.19
C PRO A 977 14.68 -25.98 33.73
N ILE A 978 14.88 -26.99 32.88
CA ILE A 978 15.30 -28.33 33.32
C ILE A 978 16.40 -28.85 32.40
N THR A 979 17.53 -29.10 33.04
CA THR A 979 18.77 -29.72 32.57
C THR A 979 18.62 -31.16 32.11
N LEU A 980 19.30 -31.48 31.00
CA LEU A 980 20.06 -32.70 30.66
C LEU A 980 19.53 -34.07 31.18
N ASN A 981 19.11 -34.90 30.24
CA ASN A 981 19.79 -36.15 29.87
C ASN A 981 19.41 -36.56 28.44
#